data_AF-A0A6A6TS24-F1
#
_entry.id   AF-A0A6A6TS24-F1
#
_cell.length_a   1.000
_cell.length_b   1.000
_cell.length_c   1.000
_cell.angle_alpha   90.00
_cell.angle_beta   90.00
_cell.angle_gamma   90.00
#
_symmetry.space_group_name_H-M   'P 1'
#
loop_
_entity.id
_entity.type
_entity.pdbx_description
1 polymer ?
#
loop_
_entity_poly.entity_id
_entity_poly.type
_entity_poly.pdbx_seq_one_letter_code
_entity_poly.pdbx_strand_id
1 'polypeptide(L)'
;MLFSRSFVAFSFAASVLGRSLPAGLKPRQEATATAGAPAAQSTICGDIIDAVNDPAGFSIFWASDAYDCLTSVPFSNAVATRFLKYWNQTAQFQSTLAYLKDPPASYQQPAVDVIEELQKIQDRIDSGFYKNQYAFEADFQLLTYATNDGHVQLTAGALSAFSFGSPVEVVSVSADGKEAPKIFITEDILESQVEGWTPSAVKSINGEDVVDFLTKYAALNAWGYVEPHAEWNALMSNPNLDIQGGLTTFSGGGTFYPGQNLTFTLENGTDYDTIWVAIYNELANFTGPLTTGGDFYNYFVLGFLPPSFDPTKIVQPTFTDIGPPTKNWSEASYGALPDDPAVAQYDLGVLHGGIVTGYFFDDISTGVLSLPTFDAVPETIGNYTETVLYFGSNATAKNITNIIIDLQRNPGGATLLAYTIFKLVFPDLLPFAGSRRRSFDMSNALGSSISDFYDLLDESDPDQLLFKQEIAANEWVITDRLNADTGKNFTSWNEYQGPITANGDFFSLTERYDLANVVFDQAAFDQWYPTMYLPDKSQWPVTKQYFQPEQVVLLTDGLCSSACALFVEMMTRAGVRTVTAGGRPTTGPIQAAAGNRGASLYGTGDLDDDILFARGIDEFVPTDVNASLPEERESGMYIKYAGINLRDQVRKGDDVPLQFKYEAADCRIYYTMANVYNFTRLWRDVAAAAFTDPSLCVSGSTGYSTTNNTSPKAPPVRLAERPTLNQDNPIIEQVQFEENPDGGLRDARGIPIGGNDITLCPASHICQDGKSQCRQVSVTCPGKEGTKSVYACLPPCTNRKGSTSCPGTCNILQTQENKVGLGQGHTSYSENLYSGLCYPAVGTKKLGCQKNPL
;
A
#
# COMPACT_ATOMS: atom_id res chain seq x y z
N MET A 1 -38.33 -7.60 -21.07
CA MET A 1 -39.72 -7.24 -21.47
C MET A 1 -39.77 -5.77 -21.88
N LEU A 2 -40.87 -5.30 -22.48
CA LEU A 2 -40.97 -4.02 -23.21
C LEU A 2 -41.33 -2.80 -22.33
N PHE A 3 -40.76 -1.64 -22.70
CA PHE A 3 -41.33 -0.27 -22.75
C PHE A 3 -42.23 0.33 -21.64
N SER A 4 -41.81 1.48 -21.09
CA SER A 4 -42.47 2.84 -21.15
C SER A 4 -42.08 3.69 -19.92
N ARG A 5 -41.41 4.85 -20.02
CA ARG A 5 -41.79 6.20 -20.53
C ARG A 5 -42.75 7.04 -19.65
N SER A 6 -42.12 7.91 -18.84
CA SER A 6 -42.35 9.38 -18.75
C SER A 6 -43.58 9.97 -18.03
N PHE A 7 -43.31 10.88 -17.06
CA PHE A 7 -44.02 12.17 -16.93
C PHE A 7 -43.11 13.28 -16.31
N VAL A 8 -43.52 14.54 -16.50
CA VAL A 8 -42.75 15.81 -16.34
C VAL A 8 -43.74 16.85 -15.72
N ALA A 9 -43.40 17.87 -14.90
CA ALA A 9 -42.32 18.84 -15.00
C ALA A 9 -41.96 19.58 -13.68
N PHE A 10 -40.71 20.09 -13.61
CA PHE A 10 -40.28 21.43 -13.14
C PHE A 10 -40.98 22.17 -11.97
N SER A 11 -40.16 22.70 -11.06
CA SER A 11 -39.91 24.16 -11.00
C SER A 11 -38.57 24.52 -10.32
N PHE A 12 -37.92 25.56 -10.84
CA PHE A 12 -36.64 26.12 -10.38
C PHE A 12 -36.81 27.10 -9.20
N ALA A 13 -35.81 27.15 -8.30
CA ALA A 13 -35.39 28.39 -7.63
C ALA A 13 -33.93 28.28 -7.15
N ALA A 14 -33.09 29.18 -7.65
CA ALA A 14 -31.63 29.16 -7.57
C ALA A 14 -31.03 29.41 -6.16
N SER A 15 -29.86 28.78 -5.94
CA SER A 15 -28.65 29.31 -5.27
C SER A 15 -28.77 30.32 -4.12
N VAL A 16 -28.22 29.96 -2.94
CA VAL A 16 -27.02 30.61 -2.36
C VAL A 16 -26.26 29.57 -1.52
N LEU A 17 -25.03 29.21 -1.91
CA LEU A 17 -24.06 28.62 -0.97
C LEU A 17 -23.54 29.76 -0.09
N GLY A 18 -24.17 29.94 1.07
CA GLY A 18 -23.85 31.01 2.00
C GLY A 18 -23.26 30.46 3.29
N ARG A 19 -21.95 30.16 3.29
CA ARG A 19 -21.20 29.98 4.55
C ARG A 19 -21.28 31.30 5.33
N SER A 20 -22.12 31.36 6.36
CA SER A 20 -22.18 32.49 7.28
C SER A 20 -22.43 32.00 8.71
N LEU A 21 -21.55 32.43 9.61
CA LEU A 21 -21.42 31.92 10.98
C LEU A 21 -22.24 32.74 11.97
N PRO A 22 -22.84 32.13 13.01
CA PRO A 22 -23.09 32.79 14.28
C PRO A 22 -21.76 32.98 15.03
N ALA A 23 -21.52 34.17 15.59
CA ALA A 23 -20.27 34.46 16.29
C ALA A 23 -20.33 34.09 17.79
N GLY A 24 -19.26 33.46 18.28
CA GLY A 24 -18.83 33.49 19.69
C GLY A 24 -19.26 32.32 20.56
N LEU A 25 -18.34 31.38 20.80
CA LEU A 25 -18.42 30.41 21.90
C LEU A 25 -17.09 30.31 22.67
N LYS A 26 -17.18 29.73 23.87
CA LYS A 26 -16.13 29.67 24.91
C LYS A 26 -15.53 28.27 25.00
N PRO A 27 -14.37 28.08 25.68
CA PRO A 27 -13.79 26.76 25.90
C PRO A 27 -14.77 25.74 26.49
N ARG A 28 -14.57 24.45 26.14
CA ARG A 28 -15.26 23.29 26.73
C ARG A 28 -15.21 23.41 28.26
N GLN A 29 -16.36 23.42 28.93
CA GLN A 29 -16.36 23.30 30.38
C GLN A 29 -15.85 21.90 30.75
N GLU A 30 -14.80 21.85 31.58
CA GLU A 30 -14.39 20.62 32.25
C GLU A 30 -15.58 20.00 32.98
N ALA A 31 -15.61 18.66 33.03
CA ALA A 31 -16.57 17.95 33.87
C ALA A 31 -16.42 18.46 35.32
N THR A 32 -17.51 18.97 35.89
CA THR A 32 -17.45 19.59 37.22
C THR A 32 -17.11 18.54 38.27
N ALA A 33 -15.88 18.59 38.79
CA ALA A 33 -15.38 17.64 39.77
C ALA A 33 -16.32 17.54 40.97
N THR A 34 -16.97 16.39 41.13
CA THR A 34 -17.76 16.07 42.33
C THR A 34 -16.80 15.82 43.49
N ALA A 35 -16.71 16.80 44.39
CA ALA A 35 -15.82 16.75 45.53
C ALA A 35 -16.06 15.50 46.40
N GLY A 36 -15.13 14.54 46.34
CA GLY A 36 -15.15 13.32 47.16
C GLY A 36 -14.94 12.01 46.39
N ALA A 37 -14.98 12.00 45.05
CA ALA A 37 -14.54 10.84 44.27
C ALA A 37 -13.00 10.81 44.15
N PRO A 38 -12.37 9.62 44.07
CA PRO A 38 -11.01 9.50 43.53
C PRO A 38 -10.97 10.10 42.12
N ALA A 39 -9.81 10.58 41.67
CA ALA A 39 -9.63 10.99 40.29
C ALA A 39 -9.97 9.79 39.38
N ALA A 40 -10.98 9.94 38.52
CA ALA A 40 -11.33 8.89 37.57
C ALA A 40 -10.14 8.68 36.63
N GLN A 41 -9.71 7.42 36.45
CA GLN A 41 -8.82 7.06 35.36
C GLN A 41 -9.46 7.52 34.04
N SER A 42 -8.63 8.03 33.11
CA SER A 42 -9.12 8.67 31.89
C SER A 42 -10.08 7.76 31.12
N THR A 43 -11.29 8.25 30.89
CA THR A 43 -12.34 7.55 30.13
C THR A 43 -12.25 7.81 28.64
N ILE A 44 -11.25 8.57 28.17
CA ILE A 44 -11.22 9.07 26.78
C ILE A 44 -11.22 7.93 25.73
N CYS A 45 -10.60 6.79 26.05
CA CYS A 45 -10.72 5.57 25.27
C CYS A 45 -12.17 5.08 25.15
N GLY A 46 -12.90 5.04 26.27
CA GLY A 46 -14.33 4.72 26.30
C GLY A 46 -15.19 5.74 25.57
N ASP A 47 -14.92 7.04 25.77
CA ASP A 47 -15.66 8.13 25.12
C ASP A 47 -15.54 8.05 23.58
N ILE A 48 -14.35 7.71 23.06
CA ILE A 48 -14.13 7.44 21.63
C ILE A 48 -14.92 6.21 21.18
N ILE A 49 -14.84 5.08 21.91
CA ILE A 49 -15.51 3.84 21.51
C ILE A 49 -17.03 3.95 21.58
N ASP A 50 -17.59 4.65 22.56
CA ASP A 50 -19.02 4.95 22.64
C ASP A 50 -19.48 5.82 21.45
N ALA A 51 -18.67 6.79 21.02
CA ALA A 51 -18.95 7.60 19.83
C ALA A 51 -18.80 6.82 18.50
N VAL A 52 -17.85 5.89 18.41
CA VAL A 52 -17.72 4.95 17.28
C VAL A 52 -18.93 4.02 17.19
N ASN A 53 -19.42 3.55 18.34
CA ASN A 53 -20.53 2.61 18.44
C ASN A 53 -21.92 3.27 18.38
N ASP A 54 -22.00 4.61 18.49
CA ASP A 54 -23.23 5.37 18.34
C ASP A 54 -23.85 5.16 16.94
N PRO A 55 -25.19 5.10 16.78
CA PRO A 55 -25.84 4.97 15.48
C PRO A 55 -25.51 6.07 14.46
N ALA A 56 -24.95 7.21 14.87
CA ALA A 56 -24.42 8.25 13.99
C ALA A 56 -23.06 7.88 13.35
N GLY A 57 -22.33 6.91 13.92
CA GLY A 57 -21.16 6.27 13.32
C GLY A 57 -19.92 7.15 13.18
N PHE A 58 -19.47 7.81 14.25
CA PHE A 58 -18.29 8.68 14.18
C PHE A 58 -17.00 7.88 14.00
N SER A 59 -16.18 8.25 13.01
CA SER A 59 -14.84 7.64 12.83
C SER A 59 -13.69 8.64 12.83
N ILE A 60 -13.97 9.94 13.08
CA ILE A 60 -12.98 11.02 13.12
C ILE A 60 -13.07 11.76 14.46
N PHE A 61 -11.93 11.85 15.14
CA PHE A 61 -11.76 12.40 16.49
C PHE A 61 -10.67 13.47 16.50
N TRP A 62 -10.53 14.20 17.60
CA TRP A 62 -9.36 15.06 17.80
C TRP A 62 -8.12 14.20 17.98
N ALA A 63 -7.01 14.58 17.34
CA ALA A 63 -5.77 13.81 17.44
C ALA A 63 -5.23 13.76 18.88
N SER A 64 -5.48 14.79 19.71
CA SER A 64 -5.17 14.79 21.14
C SER A 64 -5.90 13.68 21.91
N ASP A 65 -7.20 13.51 21.65
CA ASP A 65 -8.06 12.60 22.40
C ASP A 65 -7.67 11.13 22.10
N ALA A 66 -7.31 10.85 20.84
CA ALA A 66 -6.73 9.57 20.43
C ALA A 66 -5.33 9.34 21.04
N TYR A 67 -4.49 10.37 21.11
CA TYR A 67 -3.15 10.28 21.72
C TYR A 67 -3.21 10.06 23.24
N ASP A 68 -4.12 10.74 23.95
CA ASP A 68 -4.39 10.53 25.38
C ASP A 68 -4.91 9.11 25.64
N CYS A 69 -5.71 8.54 24.72
CA CYS A 69 -6.09 7.13 24.79
C CYS A 69 -4.87 6.21 24.59
N LEU A 70 -4.11 6.37 23.51
CA LEU A 70 -2.96 5.54 23.16
C LEU A 70 -1.88 5.53 24.26
N THR A 71 -1.60 6.68 24.87
CA THR A 71 -0.61 6.80 25.95
C THR A 71 -1.12 6.30 27.31
N SER A 72 -2.44 6.07 27.46
CA SER A 72 -3.01 5.40 28.63
C SER A 72 -2.87 3.86 28.62
N VAL A 73 -2.48 3.28 27.47
CA VAL A 73 -2.36 1.82 27.30
C VAL A 73 -1.16 1.29 28.08
N PRO A 74 -1.35 0.36 29.05
CA PRO A 74 -0.27 -0.18 29.87
C PRO A 74 0.76 -0.97 29.07
N PHE A 75 2.01 -1.01 29.54
CA PHE A 75 3.11 -1.71 28.90
C PHE A 75 3.45 -3.03 29.60
N SER A 76 3.88 -4.05 28.84
CA SER A 76 4.41 -5.31 29.38
C SER A 76 5.74 -5.69 28.72
N ASN A 77 6.82 -5.67 29.51
CA ASN A 77 8.16 -6.07 29.08
C ASN A 77 8.18 -7.47 28.47
N ALA A 78 7.43 -8.41 29.05
CA ALA A 78 7.42 -9.82 28.62
C ALA A 78 6.75 -10.00 27.25
N VAL A 79 5.68 -9.25 26.96
CA VAL A 79 4.99 -9.30 25.65
C VAL A 79 5.85 -8.66 24.57
N ALA A 80 6.39 -7.46 24.85
CA ALA A 80 7.28 -6.75 23.94
C ALA A 80 8.55 -7.56 23.60
N THR A 81 9.16 -8.23 24.59
CA THR A 81 10.34 -9.11 24.38
C THR A 81 10.02 -10.30 23.47
N ARG A 82 8.83 -10.91 23.58
CA ARG A 82 8.43 -12.02 22.69
C ARG A 82 8.18 -11.52 21.25
N PHE A 83 7.58 -10.35 21.10
CA PHE A 83 7.43 -9.71 19.79
C PHE A 83 8.77 -9.35 19.14
N LEU A 84 9.74 -8.80 19.89
CA LEU A 84 11.10 -8.57 19.37
C LEU A 84 11.77 -9.87 18.91
N LYS A 85 11.62 -10.97 19.65
CA LYS A 85 12.16 -12.28 19.26
C LYS A 85 11.51 -12.79 17.97
N TYR A 86 10.17 -12.76 17.88
CA TYR A 86 9.43 -13.14 16.68
C TYR A 86 9.90 -12.32 15.47
N TRP A 87 9.92 -10.99 15.61
CA TRP A 87 10.30 -10.12 14.50
C TRP A 87 11.77 -10.26 14.10
N ASN A 88 12.69 -10.48 15.03
CA ASN A 88 14.09 -10.75 14.68
C ASN A 88 14.22 -12.02 13.81
N GLN A 89 13.44 -13.07 14.12
CA GLN A 89 13.37 -14.27 13.29
C GLN A 89 12.77 -13.98 11.89
N THR A 90 11.65 -13.26 11.83
CA THR A 90 11.06 -12.79 10.55
C THR A 90 12.03 -11.95 9.72
N ALA A 91 12.71 -10.99 10.35
CA ALA A 91 13.59 -10.05 9.68
C ALA A 91 14.75 -10.74 8.96
N GLN A 92 15.19 -11.93 9.40
CA GLN A 92 16.22 -12.70 8.69
C GLN A 92 15.84 -13.07 7.25
N PHE A 93 14.53 -13.10 6.93
CA PHE A 93 14.02 -13.36 5.58
C PHE A 93 13.90 -12.09 4.70
N GLN A 94 14.02 -10.89 5.28
CA GLN A 94 14.07 -9.64 4.51
C GLN A 94 15.34 -9.64 3.65
N SER A 95 15.18 -9.75 2.32
CA SER A 95 16.32 -9.93 1.43
C SER A 95 17.33 -8.77 1.50
N THR A 96 16.85 -7.54 1.74
CA THR A 96 17.70 -6.34 1.75
C THR A 96 18.55 -6.11 3.01
N LEU A 97 18.47 -6.94 4.08
CA LEU A 97 19.06 -6.64 5.40
C LEU A 97 20.49 -6.07 5.35
N ALA A 98 21.40 -6.73 4.64
CA ALA A 98 22.80 -6.31 4.55
C ALA A 98 22.99 -4.99 3.80
N TYR A 99 22.14 -4.70 2.81
CA TYR A 99 22.15 -3.44 2.06
C TYR A 99 21.47 -2.30 2.82
N LEU A 100 20.52 -2.58 3.71
CA LEU A 100 20.01 -1.57 4.64
C LEU A 100 21.13 -1.09 5.58
N LYS A 101 21.95 -2.02 6.08
CA LYS A 101 23.08 -1.73 6.98
C LYS A 101 24.19 -0.91 6.31
N ASP A 102 24.61 -1.31 5.12
CA ASP A 102 25.68 -0.62 4.35
C ASP A 102 25.22 -0.36 2.90
N PRO A 103 24.34 0.63 2.67
CA PRO A 103 23.80 0.93 1.35
C PRO A 103 24.81 1.69 0.49
N PRO A 104 24.84 1.48 -0.83
CA PRO A 104 25.72 2.19 -1.74
C PRO A 104 25.53 3.71 -1.64
N ALA A 105 26.60 4.48 -1.89
CA ALA A 105 26.59 5.94 -1.80
C ALA A 105 25.54 6.63 -2.70
N SER A 106 25.03 5.95 -3.72
CA SER A 106 23.93 6.39 -4.59
C SER A 106 22.54 6.37 -3.92
N TYR A 107 22.33 5.52 -2.93
CA TYR A 107 21.05 5.39 -2.24
C TYR A 107 20.72 6.69 -1.49
N GLN A 108 19.47 7.14 -1.55
CA GLN A 108 19.07 8.47 -1.07
C GLN A 108 18.52 8.50 0.35
N GLN A 109 18.32 7.34 1.00
CA GLN A 109 17.86 7.23 2.38
C GLN A 109 18.97 6.84 3.36
N PRO A 110 18.82 7.12 4.68
CA PRO A 110 19.80 6.74 5.70
C PRO A 110 20.05 5.22 5.74
N ALA A 111 21.24 4.83 6.23
CA ALA A 111 21.52 3.43 6.53
C ALA A 111 20.84 2.98 7.83
N VAL A 112 20.45 1.71 7.92
CA VAL A 112 19.92 1.07 9.13
C VAL A 112 20.39 -0.37 9.30
N ASP A 113 21.10 -0.63 10.41
CA ASP A 113 21.31 -1.98 10.91
C ASP A 113 20.07 -2.40 11.71
N VAL A 114 19.12 -3.06 11.05
CA VAL A 114 17.85 -3.47 11.66
C VAL A 114 18.08 -4.35 12.89
N ILE A 115 19.09 -5.20 12.89
CA ILE A 115 19.36 -6.15 13.98
C ILE A 115 19.97 -5.43 15.20
N GLU A 116 20.86 -4.46 14.97
CA GLU A 116 21.39 -3.61 16.05
C GLU A 116 20.31 -2.72 16.67
N GLU A 117 19.40 -2.15 15.86
CA GLU A 117 18.28 -1.35 16.39
C GLU A 117 17.27 -2.21 17.18
N LEU A 118 16.96 -3.43 16.75
CA LEU A 118 16.14 -4.37 17.54
C LEU A 118 16.77 -4.65 18.92
N GLN A 119 18.10 -4.80 19.00
CA GLN A 119 18.79 -4.96 20.28
C GLN A 119 18.70 -3.70 21.15
N LYS A 120 18.82 -2.49 20.57
CA LYS A 120 18.65 -1.23 21.33
C LYS A 120 17.24 -1.10 21.90
N ILE A 121 16.21 -1.58 21.19
CA ILE A 121 14.84 -1.63 21.70
C ILE A 121 14.76 -2.63 22.86
N GLN A 122 15.37 -3.83 22.77
CA GLN A 122 15.44 -4.77 23.89
C GLN A 122 16.13 -4.16 25.12
N ASP A 123 17.29 -3.50 24.95
CA ASP A 123 18.02 -2.83 26.04
C ASP A 123 17.15 -1.74 26.71
N ARG A 124 16.31 -1.05 25.93
CA ARG A 124 15.31 -0.10 26.45
C ARG A 124 14.20 -0.80 27.25
N ILE A 125 13.70 -1.97 26.82
CA ILE A 125 12.77 -2.79 27.61
C ILE A 125 13.42 -3.18 28.95
N ASP A 126 14.62 -3.74 28.91
CA ASP A 126 15.34 -4.28 30.08
C ASP A 126 15.69 -3.18 31.11
N SER A 127 16.00 -1.98 30.63
CA SER A 127 16.20 -0.79 31.48
C SER A 127 14.91 -0.18 32.05
N GLY A 128 13.74 -0.69 31.67
CA GLY A 128 12.43 -0.15 32.06
C GLY A 128 12.15 1.24 31.47
N PHE A 129 12.65 1.53 30.26
CA PHE A 129 12.51 2.84 29.62
C PHE A 129 11.05 3.17 29.27
N TYR A 130 10.36 2.30 28.53
CA TYR A 130 8.97 2.49 28.11
C TYR A 130 8.00 2.47 29.31
N LYS A 131 7.07 3.42 29.38
CA LYS A 131 6.05 3.51 30.45
C LYS A 131 4.66 3.09 30.00
N ASN A 132 4.36 3.26 28.71
CA ASN A 132 3.12 2.88 28.06
C ASN A 132 3.42 2.13 26.75
N GLN A 133 2.41 1.43 26.23
CA GLN A 133 2.56 0.60 25.03
C GLN A 133 2.88 1.45 23.79
N TYR A 134 2.25 2.61 23.64
CA TYR A 134 2.46 3.53 22.52
C TYR A 134 3.95 3.90 22.36
N ALA A 135 4.67 4.18 23.45
CA ALA A 135 6.08 4.55 23.40
C ALA A 135 6.97 3.43 22.84
N PHE A 136 6.69 2.17 23.18
CA PHE A 136 7.38 1.00 22.62
C PHE A 136 7.04 0.80 21.14
N GLU A 137 5.75 0.78 20.81
CA GLU A 137 5.29 0.52 19.45
C GLU A 137 5.72 1.63 18.48
N ALA A 138 5.76 2.89 18.91
CA ALA A 138 6.19 4.01 18.08
C ALA A 138 7.69 3.95 17.76
N ASP A 139 8.52 3.53 18.72
CA ASP A 139 9.95 3.26 18.51
C ASP A 139 10.15 2.12 17.50
N PHE A 140 9.38 1.05 17.66
CA PHE A 140 9.43 -0.11 16.78
C PHE A 140 8.95 0.21 15.35
N GLN A 141 7.85 0.95 15.22
CA GLN A 141 7.27 1.34 13.94
C GLN A 141 8.21 2.29 13.17
N LEU A 142 8.96 3.13 13.88
CA LEU A 142 10.01 3.98 13.30
C LEU A 142 11.15 3.13 12.69
N LEU A 143 11.52 2.02 13.34
CA LEU A 143 12.48 1.05 12.79
C LEU A 143 11.92 0.34 11.55
N THR A 144 10.65 -0.06 11.56
CA THR A 144 9.96 -0.62 10.38
C THR A 144 10.03 0.35 9.20
N TYR A 145 9.77 1.65 9.41
CA TYR A 145 9.83 2.66 8.35
C TYR A 145 11.25 2.98 7.89
N ALA A 146 12.25 2.90 8.78
CA ALA A 146 13.66 3.09 8.42
C ALA A 146 14.18 2.08 7.38
N THR A 147 13.49 0.95 7.16
CA THR A 147 13.79 0.03 6.05
C THR A 147 13.52 0.64 4.67
N ASN A 148 12.66 1.66 4.58
CA ASN A 148 12.28 2.34 3.35
C ASN A 148 11.76 1.40 2.24
N ASP A 149 11.17 0.26 2.64
CA ASP A 149 10.64 -0.77 1.73
C ASP A 149 9.13 -0.96 1.97
N GLY A 150 8.31 -0.65 0.96
CA GLY A 150 6.85 -0.80 0.98
C GLY A 150 6.36 -2.25 0.96
N HIS A 151 7.27 -3.24 0.97
CA HIS A 151 6.90 -4.61 1.35
C HIS A 151 7.16 -4.91 2.83
N VAL A 152 7.94 -4.09 3.54
CA VAL A 152 8.09 -4.17 4.99
C VAL A 152 6.93 -3.45 5.65
N GLN A 153 6.00 -4.22 6.23
CA GLN A 153 4.75 -3.73 6.79
C GLN A 153 4.56 -4.21 8.23
N LEU A 154 4.00 -3.33 9.06
CA LEU A 154 3.48 -3.69 10.36
C LEU A 154 2.18 -2.91 10.62
N THR A 155 1.11 -3.66 10.83
CA THR A 155 -0.15 -3.23 11.42
C THR A 155 -0.42 -4.14 12.61
N ALA A 156 -0.01 -3.71 13.80
CA ALA A 156 -0.11 -4.47 15.04
C ALA A 156 -0.33 -3.53 16.22
N GLY A 157 -0.73 -4.09 17.36
CA GLY A 157 -0.70 -3.36 18.63
C GLY A 157 -1.66 -2.16 18.70
N ALA A 158 -1.47 -1.34 19.74
CA ALA A 158 -2.25 -0.14 20.00
C ALA A 158 -2.15 0.91 18.87
N LEU A 159 -0.99 1.06 18.21
CA LEU A 159 -0.81 1.95 17.05
C LEU A 159 -1.75 1.61 15.89
N SER A 160 -2.20 0.36 15.75
CA SER A 160 -3.18 0.00 14.71
C SER A 160 -4.58 0.57 14.94
N ALA A 161 -4.87 1.18 16.10
CA ALA A 161 -6.19 1.72 16.42
C ALA A 161 -6.51 3.04 15.68
N PHE A 162 -5.51 3.90 15.45
CA PHE A 162 -5.71 5.22 14.86
C PHE A 162 -4.69 5.54 13.77
N SER A 163 -5.13 6.32 12.78
CA SER A 163 -4.26 7.08 11.86
C SER A 163 -4.49 8.57 12.05
N PHE A 164 -3.52 9.41 11.68
CA PHE A 164 -3.57 10.86 11.88
C PHE A 164 -3.60 11.61 10.55
N GLY A 165 -4.28 12.76 10.54
CA GLY A 165 -4.53 13.51 9.32
C GLY A 165 -4.79 14.99 9.53
N SER A 166 -4.39 15.79 8.55
CA SER A 166 -4.83 17.17 8.38
C SER A 166 -6.24 17.17 7.78
N PRO A 167 -7.21 17.94 8.32
CA PRO A 167 -8.52 18.10 7.71
C PRO A 167 -8.49 18.96 6.44
N VAL A 168 -7.32 19.44 6.02
CA VAL A 168 -7.09 20.23 4.81
C VAL A 168 -5.92 19.64 4.03
N GLU A 169 -6.12 19.38 2.74
CA GLU A 169 -5.05 18.94 1.86
C GLU A 169 -4.23 20.09 1.28
N VAL A 170 -3.03 19.76 0.79
CA VAL A 170 -2.11 20.70 0.17
C VAL A 170 -1.54 20.19 -1.14
N VAL A 171 -1.13 21.11 -2.02
CA VAL A 171 -0.39 20.81 -3.25
C VAL A 171 0.80 21.75 -3.45
N SER A 172 1.85 21.20 -4.09
CA SER A 172 3.14 21.84 -4.34
C SER A 172 3.21 22.33 -5.79
N VAL A 173 3.02 23.64 -6.00
CA VAL A 173 2.76 24.24 -7.31
C VAL A 173 3.78 25.35 -7.66
N SER A 174 4.41 25.25 -8.82
CA SER A 174 5.28 26.27 -9.41
C SER A 174 4.46 27.32 -10.17
N ALA A 175 4.89 28.59 -10.12
CA ALA A 175 4.22 29.68 -10.82
C ALA A 175 4.30 29.56 -12.35
N ASP A 176 5.41 29.02 -12.87
CA ASP A 176 5.73 28.97 -14.31
C ASP A 176 6.32 27.62 -14.78
N GLY A 177 6.51 26.66 -13.86
CA GLY A 177 7.18 25.38 -14.15
C GLY A 177 8.72 25.46 -14.14
N LYS A 178 9.29 26.55 -13.65
CA LYS A 178 10.74 26.79 -13.54
C LYS A 178 11.13 27.24 -12.13
N GLU A 179 10.40 28.20 -11.56
CA GLU A 179 10.55 28.63 -10.18
C GLU A 179 10.24 27.50 -9.21
N ALA A 180 10.87 27.54 -8.02
CA ALA A 180 10.61 26.57 -6.97
C ALA A 180 9.11 26.58 -6.60
N PRO A 181 8.44 25.41 -6.55
CA PRO A 181 7.07 25.30 -6.10
C PRO A 181 6.83 25.94 -4.74
N LYS A 182 5.67 26.57 -4.59
CA LYS A 182 5.10 26.96 -3.29
C LYS A 182 3.98 25.99 -2.91
N ILE A 183 3.66 25.94 -1.62
CA ILE A 183 2.56 25.15 -1.10
C ILE A 183 1.27 25.96 -1.13
N PHE A 184 0.17 25.35 -1.54
CA PHE A 184 -1.18 25.92 -1.51
C PHE A 184 -2.13 24.93 -0.85
N ILE A 185 -3.19 25.44 -0.23
CA ILE A 185 -4.35 24.63 0.16
C ILE A 185 -5.02 24.13 -1.14
N THR A 186 -5.38 22.85 -1.21
CA THR A 186 -5.93 22.26 -2.45
C THR A 186 -7.29 22.88 -2.81
N GLU A 187 -8.16 23.04 -1.83
CA GLU A 187 -9.49 23.66 -2.00
C GLU A 187 -9.39 25.09 -2.58
N ASP A 188 -8.42 25.90 -2.12
CA ASP A 188 -8.18 27.25 -2.65
C ASP A 188 -7.88 27.22 -4.17
N ILE A 189 -7.22 26.17 -4.69
CA ILE A 189 -6.98 26.01 -6.13
C ILE A 189 -8.24 25.60 -6.87
N LEU A 190 -9.08 24.73 -6.29
CA LEU A 190 -10.33 24.28 -6.90
C LEU A 190 -11.37 25.42 -6.94
N GLU A 191 -11.62 26.08 -5.82
CA GLU A 191 -12.55 27.21 -5.71
C GLU A 191 -12.08 28.40 -6.58
N SER A 192 -10.79 28.76 -6.56
CA SER A 192 -10.30 29.93 -7.32
C SER A 192 -10.39 29.78 -8.84
N GLN A 193 -10.34 28.56 -9.39
CA GLN A 193 -10.57 28.30 -10.82
C GLN A 193 -12.03 28.57 -11.24
N VAL A 194 -12.99 28.34 -10.34
CA VAL A 194 -14.41 28.57 -10.59
C VAL A 194 -14.79 30.03 -10.34
N GLU A 195 -14.26 30.63 -9.28
CA GLU A 195 -14.64 31.97 -8.82
C GLU A 195 -13.78 33.11 -9.40
N GLY A 196 -12.60 32.81 -9.95
CA GLY A 196 -11.76 33.77 -10.66
C GLY A 196 -10.88 34.66 -9.77
N TRP A 197 -10.45 34.17 -8.61
CA TRP A 197 -9.43 34.81 -7.76
C TRP A 197 -8.05 34.14 -7.89
N THR A 198 -7.08 34.55 -7.09
CA THR A 198 -5.72 33.97 -7.10
C THR A 198 -5.38 33.45 -5.71
N PRO A 199 -5.07 32.15 -5.54
CA PRO A 199 -4.81 31.56 -4.24
C PRO A 199 -3.50 32.06 -3.65
N SER A 200 -3.44 32.14 -2.31
CA SER A 200 -2.23 32.57 -1.60
C SER A 200 -1.48 31.34 -1.11
N ALA A 201 -0.16 31.34 -1.30
CA ALA A 201 0.66 30.22 -0.82
C ALA A 201 0.67 30.17 0.71
N VAL A 202 0.74 28.96 1.26
CA VAL A 202 1.09 28.72 2.66
C VAL A 202 2.54 29.17 2.85
N LYS A 203 2.78 29.99 3.87
CA LYS A 203 4.11 30.44 4.28
C LYS A 203 4.67 29.58 5.41
N SER A 204 3.84 29.27 6.40
CA SER A 204 4.25 28.52 7.59
C SER A 204 3.12 27.69 8.18
N ILE A 205 3.48 26.56 8.78
CA ILE A 205 2.59 25.72 9.59
C ILE A 205 3.09 25.79 11.04
N ASN A 206 2.20 26.15 11.98
CA ASN A 206 2.53 26.36 13.39
C ASN A 206 3.70 27.34 13.64
N GLY A 207 3.93 28.28 12.71
CA GLY A 207 5.04 29.23 12.74
C GLY A 207 6.40 28.71 12.23
N GLU A 208 6.49 27.43 11.86
CA GLU A 208 7.63 26.86 11.13
C GLU A 208 7.44 27.03 9.62
N ASP A 209 8.51 27.27 8.85
CA ASP A 209 8.45 27.34 7.38
C ASP A 209 7.76 26.09 6.81
N VAL A 210 6.84 26.29 5.85
CA VAL A 210 6.01 25.20 5.33
C VAL A 210 6.85 24.09 4.68
N VAL A 211 7.98 24.42 4.06
CA VAL A 211 8.85 23.42 3.41
C VAL A 211 9.61 22.61 4.44
N ASP A 212 10.13 23.25 5.49
CA ASP A 212 10.81 22.57 6.60
C ASP A 212 9.83 21.66 7.36
N PHE A 213 8.64 22.17 7.69
CA PHE A 213 7.60 21.41 8.39
C PHE A 213 7.16 20.18 7.59
N LEU A 214 6.80 20.35 6.32
CA LEU A 214 6.35 19.24 5.47
C LEU A 214 7.50 18.27 5.16
N THR A 215 8.76 18.72 5.05
CA THR A 215 9.91 17.83 4.88
C THR A 215 10.09 16.91 6.10
N LYS A 216 9.95 17.45 7.32
CA LYS A 216 9.99 16.65 8.56
C LYS A 216 8.81 15.70 8.66
N TYR A 217 7.60 16.17 8.35
CA TYR A 217 6.38 15.35 8.37
C TYR A 217 6.46 14.20 7.34
N ALA A 218 6.96 14.49 6.14
CA ALA A 218 7.22 13.50 5.09
C ALA A 218 8.17 12.41 5.60
N ALA A 219 9.38 12.77 6.02
CA ALA A 219 10.38 11.80 6.49
C ALA A 219 9.86 10.96 7.67
N LEU A 220 9.03 11.54 8.55
CA LEU A 220 8.48 10.85 9.72
C LEU A 220 7.36 9.85 9.36
N ASN A 221 6.47 10.17 8.41
CA ASN A 221 5.29 9.37 8.11
C ASN A 221 5.37 8.58 6.78
N ALA A 222 6.41 8.83 5.98
CA ALA A 222 6.72 8.09 4.77
C ALA A 222 6.90 6.61 5.06
N TRP A 223 6.32 5.79 4.19
CA TRP A 223 6.42 4.35 4.25
C TRP A 223 6.78 3.83 2.86
N GLY A 224 7.95 3.20 2.75
CA GLY A 224 8.37 2.48 1.55
C GLY A 224 9.02 3.28 0.42
N TYR A 225 9.36 4.55 0.63
CA TYR A 225 9.98 5.40 -0.40
C TYR A 225 11.50 5.46 -0.30
N VAL A 226 12.20 5.33 -1.43
CA VAL A 226 13.67 5.31 -1.48
C VAL A 226 14.32 6.67 -1.78
N GLU A 227 13.54 7.76 -1.86
CA GLU A 227 14.07 9.13 -1.84
C GLU A 227 13.09 10.18 -1.28
N PRO A 228 13.59 11.29 -0.68
CA PRO A 228 12.74 12.36 -0.13
C PRO A 228 11.86 13.15 -1.11
N HIS A 229 12.11 13.07 -2.42
CA HIS A 229 11.21 13.68 -3.40
C HIS A 229 9.92 12.87 -3.61
N ALA A 230 9.97 11.55 -3.43
CA ALA A 230 8.78 10.70 -3.43
C ALA A 230 7.98 10.90 -2.14
N GLU A 231 8.64 10.91 -0.97
CA GLU A 231 8.01 11.22 0.32
C GLU A 231 7.23 12.55 0.27
N TRP A 232 7.83 13.59 -0.32
CA TRP A 232 7.19 14.88 -0.54
C TRP A 232 5.94 14.80 -1.43
N ASN A 233 6.00 14.04 -2.53
CA ASN A 233 4.85 13.85 -3.40
C ASN A 233 3.72 13.08 -2.69
N ALA A 234 4.04 12.13 -1.81
CA ALA A 234 3.06 11.36 -1.04
C ALA A 234 2.20 12.21 -0.08
N LEU A 235 2.65 13.42 0.27
CA LEU A 235 1.88 14.40 1.05
C LEU A 235 0.84 15.17 0.25
N MET A 236 1.01 15.28 -1.07
CA MET A 236 0.26 16.22 -1.90
C MET A 236 -1.00 15.58 -2.47
N SER A 237 -2.09 16.34 -2.65
CA SER A 237 -3.27 15.88 -3.41
C SER A 237 -2.89 15.54 -4.85
N ASN A 238 -3.66 14.65 -5.49
CA ASN A 238 -3.48 14.33 -6.90
C ASN A 238 -4.74 13.69 -7.49
N PRO A 239 -5.23 14.14 -8.66
CA PRO A 239 -6.40 13.57 -9.33
C PRO A 239 -6.42 12.04 -9.50
N ASN A 240 -5.27 11.37 -9.68
CA ASN A 240 -5.22 9.90 -9.76
C ASN A 240 -5.41 9.21 -8.40
N LEU A 241 -5.22 9.91 -7.28
CA LEU A 241 -5.54 9.43 -5.93
C LEU A 241 -7.03 9.60 -5.63
N ASP A 242 -7.61 10.74 -6.03
CA ASP A 242 -9.02 11.09 -5.84
C ASP A 242 -9.94 10.03 -6.49
N ILE A 243 -9.62 9.58 -7.71
CA ILE A 243 -10.37 8.51 -8.41
C ILE A 243 -10.15 7.11 -7.84
N GLN A 244 -9.13 6.92 -6.99
CA GLN A 244 -8.92 5.69 -6.21
C GLN A 244 -9.55 5.78 -4.81
N GLY A 245 -10.13 6.94 -4.44
CA GLY A 245 -10.61 7.22 -3.09
C GLY A 245 -9.51 7.20 -2.02
N GLY A 246 -8.24 7.33 -2.42
CA GLY A 246 -7.10 7.24 -1.49
C GLY A 246 -6.93 8.49 -0.63
N LEU A 247 -6.22 8.37 0.49
CA LEU A 247 -5.84 9.49 1.35
C LEU A 247 -4.36 9.83 1.13
N THR A 248 -4.00 11.11 1.21
CA THR A 248 -2.58 11.50 1.19
C THR A 248 -1.91 11.16 2.53
N THR A 249 -0.58 11.10 2.54
CA THR A 249 0.18 10.93 3.79
C THR A 249 -0.08 12.08 4.77
N PHE A 250 -0.46 13.26 4.27
CA PHE A 250 -0.77 14.44 5.09
C PHE A 250 -2.22 14.46 5.58
N SER A 251 -3.20 14.04 4.78
CA SER A 251 -4.63 14.14 5.11
C SER A 251 -5.20 12.95 5.88
N GLY A 252 -4.60 11.76 5.79
CA GLY A 252 -5.01 10.61 6.61
C GLY A 252 -3.99 9.47 6.74
N GLY A 253 -2.86 9.56 6.04
CA GLY A 253 -1.79 8.56 6.09
C GLY A 253 -0.73 8.80 7.18
N GLY A 254 -0.99 9.61 8.21
CA GLY A 254 -0.09 9.79 9.35
C GLY A 254 -0.14 8.61 10.32
N THR A 255 1.03 8.17 10.83
CA THR A 255 1.14 7.13 11.86
C THR A 255 1.37 7.72 13.24
N PHE A 256 2.19 8.76 13.30
CA PHE A 256 2.68 9.33 14.54
C PHE A 256 1.87 10.57 14.89
N TYR A 257 1.57 10.75 16.18
CA TYR A 257 0.81 11.90 16.64
C TYR A 257 1.52 13.22 16.25
N PRO A 258 0.90 14.08 15.44
CA PRO A 258 1.58 15.26 14.87
C PRO A 258 1.55 16.50 15.79
N GLY A 259 0.97 16.38 16.99
CA GLY A 259 0.80 17.46 17.94
C GLY A 259 -0.62 18.04 17.97
N GLN A 260 -0.83 19.03 18.85
CA GLN A 260 -2.17 19.53 19.18
C GLN A 260 -2.70 20.59 18.21
N ASN A 261 -1.84 21.48 17.72
CA ASN A 261 -2.23 22.63 16.91
C ASN A 261 -1.94 22.40 15.42
N LEU A 262 -2.77 23.00 14.56
CA LEU A 262 -2.54 23.06 13.12
C LEU A 262 -2.99 24.42 12.57
N THR A 263 -2.10 25.41 12.66
CA THR A 263 -2.31 26.76 12.12
C THR A 263 -1.55 26.93 10.81
N PHE A 264 -2.24 27.25 9.72
CA PHE A 264 -1.63 27.62 8.44
C PHE A 264 -1.59 29.15 8.33
N THR A 265 -0.40 29.75 8.22
CA THR A 265 -0.24 31.17 7.89
C THR A 265 0.04 31.30 6.39
N LEU A 266 -0.77 32.07 5.68
CA LEU A 266 -0.63 32.33 4.24
C LEU A 266 0.27 33.56 3.96
N GLU A 267 0.83 33.65 2.76
CA GLU A 267 1.68 34.77 2.32
C GLU A 267 0.96 36.13 2.32
N ASN A 268 -0.37 36.14 2.17
CA ASN A 268 -1.20 37.34 2.27
C ASN A 268 -1.44 37.82 3.73
N GLY A 269 -0.98 37.07 4.74
CA GLY A 269 -1.14 37.38 6.16
C GLY A 269 -2.44 36.88 6.78
N THR A 270 -3.22 36.05 6.07
CA THR A 270 -4.34 35.30 6.66
C THR A 270 -3.80 34.10 7.44
N ASP A 271 -4.22 33.96 8.70
CA ASP A 271 -4.08 32.73 9.47
C ASP A 271 -5.36 31.89 9.34
N TYR A 272 -5.19 30.60 9.10
CA TYR A 272 -6.24 29.58 9.10
C TYR A 272 -5.94 28.58 10.22
N ASP A 273 -6.64 28.75 11.34
CA ASP A 273 -6.55 27.86 12.50
C ASP A 273 -7.45 26.64 12.33
N THR A 274 -6.85 25.46 12.45
CA THR A 274 -7.57 24.18 12.52
C THR A 274 -6.83 23.24 13.49
N ILE A 275 -7.21 21.96 13.51
CA ILE A 275 -6.64 20.93 14.39
C ILE A 275 -6.27 19.69 13.60
N TRP A 276 -5.32 18.92 14.13
CA TRP A 276 -5.09 17.56 13.67
C TRP A 276 -6.25 16.64 14.07
N VAL A 277 -6.65 15.76 13.17
CA VAL A 277 -7.65 14.72 13.43
C VAL A 277 -7.00 13.34 13.54
N ALA A 278 -7.66 12.45 14.28
CA ALA A 278 -7.38 11.03 14.28
C ALA A 278 -8.57 10.27 13.66
N ILE A 279 -8.26 9.36 12.75
CA ILE A 279 -9.21 8.45 12.11
C ILE A 279 -9.14 7.12 12.85
N TYR A 280 -10.27 6.61 13.33
CA TYR A 280 -10.34 5.31 13.99
C TYR A 280 -10.40 4.19 12.94
N ASN A 281 -9.48 3.23 13.02
CA ASN A 281 -9.22 2.26 11.96
C ASN A 281 -10.13 1.01 11.99
N GLU A 282 -10.83 0.75 13.09
CA GLU A 282 -11.81 -0.35 13.19
C GLU A 282 -13.23 0.14 12.84
N LEU A 283 -14.12 -0.82 12.53
CA LEU A 283 -15.53 -0.55 12.28
C LEU A 283 -16.36 -0.56 13.58
N ALA A 284 -17.55 0.05 13.53
CA ALA A 284 -18.42 0.20 14.69
C ALA A 284 -18.82 -1.15 15.31
N ASN A 285 -18.62 -1.27 16.62
CA ASN A 285 -18.85 -2.46 17.45
C ASN A 285 -17.88 -3.66 17.21
N PHE A 286 -16.85 -3.52 16.36
CA PHE A 286 -15.92 -4.63 16.04
C PHE A 286 -14.93 -4.98 17.17
N THR A 287 -14.74 -4.07 18.14
CA THR A 287 -13.82 -4.23 19.28
C THR A 287 -14.52 -4.57 20.58
N GLY A 288 -15.86 -4.48 20.63
CA GLY A 288 -16.63 -4.46 21.87
C GLY A 288 -16.47 -3.13 22.65
N PRO A 289 -17.11 -3.03 23.83
CA PRO A 289 -16.98 -1.87 24.69
C PRO A 289 -15.62 -1.89 25.40
N LEU A 290 -14.65 -1.16 24.85
CA LEU A 290 -13.37 -0.88 25.50
C LEU A 290 -13.51 0.45 26.25
N THR A 291 -13.25 0.47 27.55
CA THR A 291 -13.52 1.65 28.40
C THR A 291 -12.25 2.32 28.94
N THR A 292 -11.15 1.56 29.00
CA THR A 292 -9.87 1.97 29.60
C THR A 292 -8.69 1.63 28.67
N GLY A 293 -7.53 2.21 28.93
CA GLY A 293 -6.27 1.81 28.29
C GLY A 293 -5.94 0.31 28.50
N GLY A 294 -6.37 -0.29 29.61
CA GLY A 294 -6.25 -1.73 29.85
C GLY A 294 -7.13 -2.59 28.93
N ASP A 295 -8.34 -2.13 28.61
CA ASP A 295 -9.20 -2.79 27.63
C ASP A 295 -8.60 -2.68 26.22
N PHE A 296 -8.05 -1.50 25.87
CA PHE A 296 -7.29 -1.30 24.64
C PHE A 296 -6.08 -2.23 24.55
N TYR A 297 -5.34 -2.44 25.65
CA TYR A 297 -4.23 -3.40 25.70
C TYR A 297 -4.71 -4.83 25.40
N ASN A 298 -5.74 -5.30 26.12
CA ASN A 298 -6.29 -6.65 25.92
C ASN A 298 -6.72 -6.88 24.47
N TYR A 299 -7.40 -5.91 23.85
CA TYR A 299 -7.86 -6.04 22.48
C TYR A 299 -6.75 -5.83 21.44
N PHE A 300 -6.14 -4.65 21.38
CA PHE A 300 -5.21 -4.29 20.30
C PHE A 300 -3.84 -4.96 20.44
N VAL A 301 -3.39 -5.27 21.65
CA VAL A 301 -2.06 -5.86 21.91
C VAL A 301 -2.12 -7.37 22.08
N LEU A 302 -3.17 -7.92 22.71
CA LEU A 302 -3.30 -9.38 22.92
C LEU A 302 -4.32 -10.07 21.99
N GLY A 303 -5.16 -9.34 21.26
CA GLY A 303 -6.18 -9.91 20.38
C GLY A 303 -7.40 -10.47 21.13
N PHE A 304 -7.60 -10.08 22.39
CA PHE A 304 -8.66 -10.59 23.26
C PHE A 304 -9.89 -9.69 23.25
N LEU A 305 -11.04 -10.24 22.86
CA LEU A 305 -12.32 -9.58 22.99
C LEU A 305 -12.81 -9.57 24.45
N PRO A 306 -13.47 -8.49 24.92
CA PRO A 306 -14.00 -8.44 26.27
C PRO A 306 -15.14 -9.45 26.46
N PRO A 307 -15.37 -10.02 27.66
CA PRO A 307 -16.48 -10.95 27.91
C PRO A 307 -17.90 -10.37 27.67
N SER A 308 -18.01 -9.05 27.55
CA SER A 308 -19.21 -8.30 27.21
C SER A 308 -19.41 -8.09 25.70
N PHE A 309 -18.47 -8.55 24.86
CA PHE A 309 -18.59 -8.52 23.41
C PHE A 309 -19.79 -9.35 22.95
N ASP A 310 -20.62 -8.74 22.11
CA ASP A 310 -21.81 -9.35 21.55
C ASP A 310 -21.73 -9.24 20.02
N PRO A 311 -21.36 -10.32 19.30
CA PRO A 311 -21.21 -10.28 17.85
C PRO A 311 -22.53 -9.97 17.13
N THR A 312 -23.68 -10.07 17.79
CA THR A 312 -24.99 -9.70 17.20
C THR A 312 -25.22 -8.19 17.13
N LYS A 313 -24.42 -7.39 17.85
CA LYS A 313 -24.44 -5.92 17.82
C LYS A 313 -23.53 -5.32 16.77
N ILE A 314 -22.79 -6.13 16.02
CA ILE A 314 -21.87 -5.65 15.00
C ILE A 314 -22.68 -4.99 13.88
N VAL A 315 -22.57 -3.67 13.78
CA VAL A 315 -23.20 -2.87 12.73
C VAL A 315 -22.35 -3.01 11.49
N GLN A 316 -22.62 -4.06 10.73
CA GLN A 316 -22.02 -4.26 9.41
C GLN A 316 -22.37 -3.06 8.51
N PRO A 317 -21.40 -2.44 7.81
CA PRO A 317 -21.68 -1.35 6.89
C PRO A 317 -22.74 -1.78 5.88
N THR A 318 -23.84 -1.04 5.86
CA THR A 318 -25.00 -1.35 5.02
C THR A 318 -24.75 -0.74 3.64
N PHE A 319 -24.07 -1.51 2.79
CA PHE A 319 -23.84 -1.15 1.40
C PHE A 319 -25.18 -0.97 0.67
N THR A 320 -25.47 0.26 0.26
CA THR A 320 -26.56 0.55 -0.68
C THR A 320 -26.24 -0.03 -2.05
N ASP A 321 -27.25 -0.28 -2.88
CA ASP A 321 -27.02 -0.62 -4.30
C ASP A 321 -26.09 0.44 -4.92
N ILE A 322 -24.92 -0.01 -5.38
CA ILE A 322 -23.93 0.84 -6.02
C ILE A 322 -24.57 1.44 -7.28
N GLY A 323 -24.29 2.71 -7.55
CA GLY A 323 -24.81 3.40 -8.73
C GLY A 323 -24.43 2.70 -10.03
N PRO A 324 -25.03 3.07 -11.18
CA PRO A 324 -24.52 2.59 -12.46
C PRO A 324 -23.06 3.07 -12.64
N PRO A 325 -22.18 2.25 -13.24
CA PRO A 325 -20.80 2.65 -13.49
C PRO A 325 -20.71 3.98 -14.24
N THR A 326 -19.72 4.80 -13.89
CA THR A 326 -19.40 6.00 -14.67
C THR A 326 -18.80 5.62 -16.03
N LYS A 327 -18.65 6.62 -16.90
CA LYS A 327 -18.02 6.49 -18.22
C LYS A 327 -16.73 7.29 -18.33
N ASN A 328 -16.45 8.12 -17.35
CA ASN A 328 -15.27 8.98 -17.28
C ASN A 328 -14.92 9.28 -15.82
N TRP A 329 -13.78 9.94 -15.64
CA TRP A 329 -13.25 10.30 -14.34
C TRP A 329 -13.47 11.76 -13.96
N SER A 330 -14.19 12.55 -14.77
CA SER A 330 -14.20 14.00 -14.64
C SER A 330 -14.78 14.49 -13.31
N GLU A 331 -15.91 13.93 -12.87
CA GLU A 331 -16.54 14.30 -11.58
C GLU A 331 -15.67 13.92 -10.38
N ALA A 332 -15.19 12.67 -10.31
CA ALA A 332 -14.39 12.17 -9.19
C ALA A 332 -12.95 12.72 -9.16
N SER A 333 -12.51 13.43 -10.20
CA SER A 333 -11.20 14.10 -10.27
C SER A 333 -11.30 15.62 -10.25
N TYR A 334 -12.45 16.17 -9.80
CA TYR A 334 -12.72 17.61 -9.74
C TYR A 334 -12.49 18.35 -11.08
N GLY A 335 -12.78 17.68 -12.19
CA GLY A 335 -12.63 18.17 -13.56
C GLY A 335 -11.23 17.96 -14.17
N ALA A 336 -10.29 17.36 -13.45
CA ALA A 336 -8.91 17.24 -13.93
C ALA A 336 -8.76 16.26 -15.11
N LEU A 337 -9.43 15.10 -15.07
CA LEU A 337 -9.49 14.17 -16.20
C LEU A 337 -10.66 14.54 -17.14
N PRO A 338 -10.49 14.46 -18.47
CA PRO A 338 -11.56 14.77 -19.43
C PRO A 338 -12.78 13.87 -19.30
N ASP A 339 -13.95 14.42 -19.64
CA ASP A 339 -15.25 13.74 -19.61
C ASP A 339 -15.51 12.84 -20.84
N ASP A 340 -14.64 12.91 -21.85
CA ASP A 340 -14.73 12.21 -23.13
C ASP A 340 -13.58 11.20 -23.41
N PRO A 341 -13.27 10.25 -22.50
CA PRO A 341 -12.24 9.25 -22.73
C PRO A 341 -12.52 8.44 -24.01
N ALA A 342 -11.50 8.33 -24.86
CA ALA A 342 -11.57 7.59 -26.11
C ALA A 342 -11.63 6.07 -25.90
N VAL A 343 -11.10 5.59 -24.77
CA VAL A 343 -11.33 4.26 -24.21
C VAL A 343 -11.52 4.38 -22.70
N ALA A 344 -12.41 3.55 -22.14
CA ALA A 344 -12.60 3.42 -20.71
C ALA A 344 -12.83 1.94 -20.39
N GLN A 345 -12.30 1.49 -19.26
CA GLN A 345 -12.56 0.15 -18.73
C GLN A 345 -14.07 -0.01 -18.46
N TYR A 346 -14.59 -1.22 -18.65
CA TYR A 346 -15.92 -1.55 -18.17
C TYR A 346 -15.95 -1.46 -16.64
N ASP A 347 -17.14 -1.18 -16.08
CA ASP A 347 -17.33 -1.01 -14.64
C ASP A 347 -16.43 0.09 -14.04
N LEU A 348 -16.32 1.25 -14.72
CA LEU A 348 -15.51 2.38 -14.23
C LEU A 348 -16.19 3.05 -13.02
N GLY A 349 -15.44 3.35 -11.96
CA GLY A 349 -15.90 4.16 -10.82
C GLY A 349 -15.22 3.83 -9.48
N VAL A 350 -15.23 4.77 -8.52
CA VAL A 350 -14.54 4.63 -7.22
C VAL A 350 -15.03 3.41 -6.43
N LEU A 351 -16.30 3.03 -6.62
CA LEU A 351 -16.96 1.88 -5.99
C LEU A 351 -17.13 0.69 -6.96
N HIS A 352 -16.30 0.62 -8.00
CA HIS A 352 -16.39 -0.36 -9.08
C HIS A 352 -15.01 -0.93 -9.42
N GLY A 353 -14.96 -2.02 -10.21
CA GLY A 353 -13.71 -2.73 -10.49
C GLY A 353 -12.87 -2.17 -11.65
N GLY A 354 -13.30 -1.08 -12.29
CA GLY A 354 -12.64 -0.45 -13.44
C GLY A 354 -11.95 0.87 -13.11
N ILE A 355 -10.70 1.01 -13.55
CA ILE A 355 -9.84 2.18 -13.30
C ILE A 355 -9.23 2.81 -14.56
N VAL A 356 -8.99 2.01 -15.62
CA VAL A 356 -8.22 2.44 -16.81
C VAL A 356 -9.03 3.34 -17.74
N THR A 357 -8.41 4.44 -18.17
CA THR A 357 -8.91 5.29 -19.27
C THR A 357 -7.81 5.64 -20.26
N GLY A 358 -8.20 6.04 -21.47
CA GLY A 358 -7.25 6.53 -22.46
C GLY A 358 -7.83 7.57 -23.41
N TYR A 359 -6.98 8.46 -23.90
CA TYR A 359 -7.32 9.71 -24.57
C TYR A 359 -6.46 9.90 -25.83
N PHE A 360 -6.96 10.67 -26.81
CA PHE A 360 -6.24 10.96 -28.06
C PHE A 360 -6.25 12.45 -28.39
N PHE A 361 -5.06 13.05 -28.42
CA PHE A 361 -4.85 14.46 -28.76
C PHE A 361 -4.33 14.56 -30.20
N ASP A 362 -5.28 14.60 -31.15
CA ASP A 362 -4.99 14.56 -32.58
C ASP A 362 -4.08 15.73 -33.03
N ASP A 363 -4.20 16.90 -32.39
CA ASP A 363 -3.43 18.12 -32.69
C ASP A 363 -1.93 18.04 -32.37
N ILE A 364 -1.56 17.19 -31.41
CA ILE A 364 -0.15 16.84 -31.09
C ILE A 364 0.17 15.37 -31.42
N SER A 365 -0.73 14.69 -32.14
CA SER A 365 -0.61 13.28 -32.54
C SER A 365 -0.19 12.35 -31.40
N THR A 366 -0.70 12.61 -30.19
CA THR A 366 -0.29 11.91 -28.94
C THR A 366 -1.47 11.22 -28.29
N GLY A 367 -1.31 9.95 -27.95
CA GLY A 367 -2.25 9.20 -27.11
C GLY A 367 -1.81 9.17 -25.67
N VAL A 368 -2.75 9.09 -24.74
CA VAL A 368 -2.46 8.91 -23.31
C VAL A 368 -3.22 7.68 -22.79
N LEU A 369 -2.53 6.81 -22.09
CA LEU A 369 -3.11 5.67 -21.37
C LEU A 369 -2.88 5.89 -19.87
N SER A 370 -3.94 6.08 -19.10
CA SER A 370 -3.86 6.21 -17.65
C SER A 370 -4.01 4.86 -16.98
N LEU A 371 -3.03 4.50 -16.15
CA LEU A 371 -2.96 3.26 -15.38
C LEU A 371 -2.73 3.59 -13.90
N PRO A 372 -3.74 4.12 -13.16
CA PRO A 372 -3.56 4.62 -11.79
C PRO A 372 -3.20 3.55 -10.75
N THR A 373 -3.45 2.27 -11.03
CA THR A 373 -3.06 1.13 -10.19
C THR A 373 -2.95 -0.17 -11.01
N PHE A 374 -2.21 -1.15 -10.51
CA PHE A 374 -2.27 -2.56 -10.94
C PHE A 374 -2.97 -3.46 -9.90
N ASP A 375 -3.48 -2.92 -8.80
CA ASP A 375 -4.32 -3.64 -7.83
C ASP A 375 -5.76 -3.75 -8.38
N ALA A 376 -5.91 -4.59 -9.40
CA ALA A 376 -7.18 -4.89 -10.04
C ALA A 376 -7.81 -6.13 -9.41
N VAL A 377 -9.10 -6.04 -9.10
CA VAL A 377 -9.89 -7.18 -8.59
C VAL A 377 -9.83 -8.33 -9.62
N PRO A 378 -9.64 -9.60 -9.24
CA PRO A 378 -9.38 -10.69 -10.18
C PRO A 378 -10.37 -10.81 -11.34
N GLU A 379 -11.64 -10.51 -11.11
CA GLU A 379 -12.70 -10.54 -12.12
C GLU A 379 -12.55 -9.46 -13.22
N THR A 380 -11.82 -8.37 -12.97
CA THR A 380 -11.65 -7.26 -13.94
C THR A 380 -10.33 -7.27 -14.70
N ILE A 381 -9.37 -8.14 -14.33
CA ILE A 381 -8.06 -8.30 -14.99
C ILE A 381 -8.18 -8.48 -16.52
N GLY A 382 -9.14 -9.30 -16.97
CA GLY A 382 -9.40 -9.50 -18.39
C GLY A 382 -9.84 -8.21 -19.10
N ASN A 383 -10.78 -7.47 -18.49
CA ASN A 383 -11.27 -6.23 -19.08
C ASN A 383 -10.24 -5.09 -19.04
N TYR A 384 -9.42 -5.03 -17.98
CA TYR A 384 -8.24 -4.16 -17.90
C TYR A 384 -7.33 -4.40 -19.12
N THR A 385 -6.98 -5.68 -19.37
CA THR A 385 -6.12 -6.09 -20.47
C THR A 385 -6.73 -5.78 -21.84
N GLU A 386 -8.03 -6.06 -22.03
CA GLU A 386 -8.77 -5.71 -23.25
C GLU A 386 -8.81 -4.19 -23.50
N THR A 387 -8.91 -3.38 -22.45
CA THR A 387 -8.94 -1.91 -22.56
C THR A 387 -7.59 -1.36 -23.06
N VAL A 388 -6.48 -1.88 -22.52
CA VAL A 388 -5.12 -1.53 -22.97
C VAL A 388 -4.86 -1.98 -24.42
N LEU A 389 -5.32 -3.18 -24.78
CA LEU A 389 -5.27 -3.69 -26.16
C LEU A 389 -6.06 -2.77 -27.11
N TYR A 390 -7.30 -2.42 -26.74
CA TYR A 390 -8.18 -1.59 -27.55
C TYR A 390 -7.57 -0.19 -27.76
N PHE A 391 -6.98 0.40 -26.71
CA PHE A 391 -6.21 1.64 -26.80
C PHE A 391 -5.13 1.58 -27.90
N GLY A 392 -4.25 0.57 -27.86
CA GLY A 392 -3.16 0.42 -28.83
C GLY A 392 -3.65 0.28 -30.29
N SER A 393 -4.73 -0.48 -30.49
CA SER A 393 -5.34 -0.64 -31.81
C SER A 393 -5.96 0.66 -32.35
N ASN A 394 -6.67 1.42 -31.50
CA ASN A 394 -7.29 2.69 -31.86
C ASN A 394 -6.26 3.81 -32.08
N ALA A 395 -5.20 3.86 -31.27
CA ALA A 395 -4.09 4.80 -31.42
C ALA A 395 -3.46 4.65 -32.82
N THR A 396 -3.20 3.40 -33.22
CA THR A 396 -2.68 3.06 -34.55
C THR A 396 -3.66 3.47 -35.66
N ALA A 397 -4.96 3.18 -35.49
CA ALA A 397 -6.00 3.54 -36.47
C ALA A 397 -6.16 5.07 -36.65
N LYS A 398 -5.89 5.85 -35.60
CA LYS A 398 -5.87 7.32 -35.62
C LYS A 398 -4.56 7.94 -36.16
N ASN A 399 -3.54 7.14 -36.48
CA ASN A 399 -2.18 7.60 -36.80
C ASN A 399 -1.51 8.39 -35.66
N ILE A 400 -1.79 8.04 -34.41
CA ILE A 400 -1.06 8.56 -33.25
C ILE A 400 0.42 8.17 -33.38
N THR A 401 1.32 9.14 -33.13
CA THR A 401 2.77 8.96 -33.30
C THR A 401 3.52 8.86 -31.99
N ASN A 402 2.97 9.38 -30.88
CA ASN A 402 3.58 9.30 -29.55
C ASN A 402 2.57 8.79 -28.52
N ILE A 403 3.04 8.10 -27.48
CA ILE A 403 2.22 7.61 -26.37
C ILE A 403 2.81 8.08 -25.04
N ILE A 404 1.95 8.64 -24.18
CA ILE A 404 2.20 8.78 -22.75
C ILE A 404 1.52 7.60 -22.05
N ILE A 405 2.25 6.89 -21.20
CA ILE A 405 1.66 5.97 -20.22
C ILE A 405 1.77 6.65 -18.87
N ASP A 406 0.62 7.00 -18.30
CA ASP A 406 0.50 7.71 -17.03
C ASP A 406 0.35 6.71 -15.88
N LEU A 407 1.29 6.79 -14.95
CA LEU A 407 1.47 5.91 -13.80
C LEU A 407 1.48 6.71 -12.48
N GLN A 408 1.07 7.99 -12.49
CA GLN A 408 1.01 8.79 -11.26
C GLN A 408 0.11 8.08 -10.22
N ARG A 409 0.59 8.01 -8.98
CA ARG A 409 -0.06 7.32 -7.85
C ARG A 409 -0.19 5.79 -7.92
N ASN A 410 0.48 5.10 -8.85
CA ASN A 410 0.36 3.64 -8.97
C ASN A 410 1.18 2.86 -7.92
N PRO A 411 0.54 2.18 -6.93
CA PRO A 411 1.25 1.46 -5.86
C PRO A 411 1.76 0.08 -6.29
N GLY A 412 1.52 -0.33 -7.54
CA GLY A 412 1.67 -1.71 -8.00
C GLY A 412 0.37 -2.50 -7.84
N GLY A 413 0.49 -3.78 -7.47
CA GLY A 413 -0.59 -4.77 -7.49
C GLY A 413 -0.18 -6.01 -8.29
N ALA A 414 -1.06 -6.52 -9.15
CA ALA A 414 -0.86 -7.76 -9.89
C ALA A 414 0.34 -7.69 -10.86
N THR A 415 1.40 -8.47 -10.60
CA THR A 415 2.62 -8.52 -11.45
C THR A 415 2.32 -9.02 -12.87
N LEU A 416 1.26 -9.82 -13.05
CA LEU A 416 0.69 -10.20 -14.34
C LEU A 416 0.47 -9.00 -15.28
N LEU A 417 -0.07 -7.89 -14.75
CA LEU A 417 -0.38 -6.70 -15.55
C LEU A 417 0.90 -6.02 -16.04
N ALA A 418 1.95 -5.94 -15.21
CA ALA A 418 3.25 -5.41 -15.61
C ALA A 418 3.85 -6.20 -16.79
N TYR A 419 3.87 -7.54 -16.72
CA TYR A 419 4.37 -8.38 -17.81
C TYR A 419 3.50 -8.30 -19.08
N THR A 420 2.18 -8.28 -18.90
CA THR A 420 1.19 -8.22 -19.99
C THR A 420 1.27 -6.91 -20.75
N ILE A 421 1.22 -5.77 -20.05
CA ILE A 421 1.25 -4.44 -20.66
C ILE A 421 2.60 -4.19 -21.34
N PHE A 422 3.72 -4.64 -20.76
CA PHE A 422 5.02 -4.61 -21.44
C PHE A 422 4.97 -5.32 -22.80
N LYS A 423 4.33 -6.50 -22.88
CA LYS A 423 4.17 -7.26 -24.13
C LYS A 423 3.15 -6.69 -25.11
N LEU A 424 2.12 -5.99 -24.63
CA LEU A 424 1.19 -5.25 -25.50
C LEU A 424 1.88 -4.08 -26.20
N VAL A 425 2.87 -3.44 -25.55
CA VAL A 425 3.69 -2.37 -26.16
C VAL A 425 4.83 -2.96 -27.01
N PHE A 426 5.57 -3.94 -26.49
CA PHE A 426 6.77 -4.53 -27.10
C PHE A 426 6.67 -6.06 -27.25
N PRO A 427 5.85 -6.58 -28.18
CA PRO A 427 5.59 -8.02 -28.32
C PRO A 427 6.86 -8.84 -28.61
N ASP A 428 7.82 -8.25 -29.32
CA ASP A 428 9.07 -8.89 -29.75
C ASP A 428 10.17 -8.90 -28.68
N LEU A 429 10.06 -8.06 -27.63
CA LEU A 429 11.06 -7.98 -26.56
C LEU A 429 10.72 -8.93 -25.41
N LEU A 430 11.73 -9.55 -24.80
CA LEU A 430 11.60 -10.30 -23.54
C LEU A 430 12.24 -9.50 -22.42
N PRO A 431 11.50 -9.07 -21.39
CA PRO A 431 12.07 -8.32 -20.29
C PRO A 431 12.93 -9.21 -19.38
N PHE A 432 13.93 -8.60 -18.76
CA PHE A 432 14.68 -9.21 -17.68
C PHE A 432 14.12 -8.73 -16.34
N ALA A 433 13.46 -9.65 -15.63
CA ALA A 433 12.92 -9.46 -14.28
C ALA A 433 13.57 -10.51 -13.36
N GLY A 434 14.87 -10.35 -13.11
CA GLY A 434 15.63 -11.23 -12.23
C GLY A 434 15.37 -10.89 -10.77
N SER A 435 15.29 -11.92 -9.92
CA SER A 435 15.19 -11.73 -8.48
C SER A 435 16.01 -12.76 -7.71
N ARG A 436 16.31 -12.50 -6.43
CA ARG A 436 17.06 -13.41 -5.56
C ARG A 436 16.60 -13.29 -4.11
N ARG A 437 16.84 -14.32 -3.30
CA ARG A 437 16.59 -14.32 -1.85
C ARG A 437 17.91 -14.18 -1.09
N ARG A 438 17.85 -13.66 0.13
CA ARG A 438 18.90 -13.87 1.13
C ARG A 438 18.98 -15.36 1.47
N SER A 439 20.19 -15.91 1.60
CA SER A 439 20.45 -17.33 1.82
C SER A 439 21.04 -17.53 3.23
N PHE A 440 20.30 -18.22 4.09
CA PHE A 440 20.71 -18.57 5.44
C PHE A 440 20.07 -19.90 5.88
N ASP A 441 20.52 -20.47 7.00
CA ASP A 441 20.17 -21.85 7.39
C ASP A 441 18.67 -22.15 7.38
N MET A 442 17.82 -21.26 7.93
CA MET A 442 16.37 -21.49 8.00
C MET A 442 15.69 -21.35 6.63
N SER A 443 16.08 -20.39 5.78
CA SER A 443 15.53 -20.29 4.42
C SER A 443 15.94 -21.49 3.56
N ASN A 444 17.15 -22.03 3.79
CA ASN A 444 17.66 -23.16 3.05
C ASN A 444 17.08 -24.50 3.52
N ALA A 445 16.79 -24.63 4.82
CA ALA A 445 16.03 -25.74 5.38
C ALA A 445 14.60 -25.76 4.83
N LEU A 446 13.92 -24.60 4.84
CA LEU A 446 12.55 -24.45 4.35
C LEU A 446 12.44 -24.74 2.83
N GLY A 447 13.29 -24.08 2.04
CA GLY A 447 13.31 -24.24 0.58
C GLY A 447 13.71 -25.62 0.10
N SER A 448 14.71 -26.27 0.71
CA SER A 448 15.02 -27.67 0.40
C SER A 448 13.85 -28.59 0.75
N SER A 449 13.22 -28.41 1.92
CA SER A 449 12.10 -29.25 2.36
C SER A 449 10.92 -29.21 1.37
N ILE A 450 10.53 -28.02 0.92
CA ILE A 450 9.36 -27.84 0.05
C ILE A 450 9.68 -28.16 -1.42
N SER A 451 10.84 -27.75 -1.95
CA SER A 451 11.25 -28.10 -3.33
C SER A 451 11.48 -29.60 -3.51
N ASP A 452 12.17 -30.27 -2.57
CA ASP A 452 12.44 -31.71 -2.70
C ASP A 452 11.13 -32.53 -2.57
N PHE A 453 10.21 -32.10 -1.70
CA PHE A 453 8.87 -32.68 -1.62
C PHE A 453 8.05 -32.47 -2.90
N TYR A 454 8.09 -31.26 -3.48
CA TYR A 454 7.44 -30.94 -4.75
C TYR A 454 7.91 -31.87 -5.87
N ASP A 455 9.21 -32.13 -5.97
CA ASP A 455 9.81 -32.99 -6.98
C ASP A 455 9.43 -34.48 -6.81
N LEU A 456 9.10 -34.91 -5.59
CA LEU A 456 8.68 -36.28 -5.27
C LEU A 456 7.20 -36.60 -5.62
N LEU A 457 6.36 -35.59 -5.89
CA LEU A 457 4.94 -35.79 -6.19
C LEU A 457 4.72 -36.61 -7.48
N ASP A 458 3.98 -37.71 -7.37
CA ASP A 458 3.71 -38.65 -8.48
C ASP A 458 2.72 -38.06 -9.49
N GLU A 459 3.23 -37.62 -10.65
CA GLU A 459 2.42 -37.10 -11.75
C GLU A 459 1.44 -38.13 -12.37
N SER A 460 1.60 -39.42 -12.07
CA SER A 460 0.65 -40.46 -12.49
C SER A 460 -0.52 -40.63 -11.51
N ASP A 461 -0.37 -40.17 -10.27
CA ASP A 461 -1.46 -40.07 -9.31
C ASP A 461 -2.28 -38.78 -9.57
N PRO A 462 -3.61 -38.88 -9.84
CA PRO A 462 -4.44 -37.73 -10.19
C PRO A 462 -4.54 -36.63 -9.14
N ASP A 463 -4.30 -36.95 -7.86
CA ASP A 463 -4.39 -36.02 -6.75
C ASP A 463 -3.02 -35.40 -6.44
N GLN A 464 -1.93 -36.16 -6.55
CA GLN A 464 -0.56 -35.63 -6.42
C GLN A 464 -0.15 -34.75 -7.61
N LEU A 465 -0.36 -35.19 -8.86
CA LEU A 465 -0.18 -34.34 -10.05
C LEU A 465 -0.88 -33.00 -9.87
N LEU A 466 -2.11 -33.08 -9.37
CA LEU A 466 -2.92 -31.91 -9.19
C LEU A 466 -2.35 -31.01 -8.08
N PHE A 467 -1.90 -31.56 -6.95
CA PHE A 467 -1.26 -30.77 -5.89
C PHE A 467 0.03 -30.12 -6.39
N LYS A 468 0.81 -30.84 -7.19
CA LYS A 468 2.01 -30.32 -7.86
C LYS A 468 1.66 -29.09 -8.70
N GLN A 469 0.62 -29.17 -9.55
CA GLN A 469 0.19 -28.03 -10.37
C GLN A 469 -0.23 -26.79 -9.58
N GLU A 470 -0.76 -26.96 -8.38
CA GLU A 470 -1.26 -25.89 -7.52
C GLU A 470 -0.12 -25.11 -6.85
N ILE A 471 0.93 -25.82 -6.44
CA ILE A 471 2.03 -25.27 -5.62
C ILE A 471 3.25 -24.89 -6.47
N ALA A 472 3.16 -25.05 -7.79
CA ALA A 472 4.22 -24.73 -8.76
C ALA A 472 4.74 -23.28 -8.67
N ALA A 473 3.92 -22.35 -8.16
CA ALA A 473 4.28 -20.95 -7.96
C ALA A 473 4.65 -20.59 -6.50
N ASN A 474 4.58 -21.53 -5.55
CA ASN A 474 4.98 -21.31 -4.15
C ASN A 474 6.42 -20.78 -4.07
N GLU A 475 6.69 -19.87 -3.14
CA GLU A 475 8.00 -19.21 -3.04
C GLU A 475 9.15 -20.16 -2.66
N TRP A 476 8.86 -21.32 -2.09
CA TRP A 476 9.83 -22.35 -1.73
C TRP A 476 9.93 -23.50 -2.75
N VAL A 477 9.16 -23.43 -3.85
CA VAL A 477 9.31 -24.31 -5.03
C VAL A 477 10.16 -23.60 -6.09
N ILE A 478 11.36 -24.14 -6.34
CA ILE A 478 12.33 -23.55 -7.27
C ILE A 478 12.45 -24.27 -8.62
N THR A 479 12.06 -25.54 -8.72
CA THR A 479 12.25 -26.35 -9.94
C THR A 479 11.30 -26.00 -11.09
N ASP A 480 10.29 -25.15 -10.83
CA ASP A 480 9.49 -24.46 -11.86
C ASP A 480 9.96 -23.02 -12.16
N ARG A 481 11.10 -22.59 -11.62
CA ARG A 481 11.68 -21.25 -11.85
C ARG A 481 12.94 -21.34 -12.70
N LEU A 482 13.14 -20.34 -13.57
CA LEU A 482 14.31 -20.25 -14.44
C LEU A 482 15.53 -19.72 -13.69
N ASN A 483 16.65 -20.44 -13.77
CA ASN A 483 17.98 -19.92 -13.51
C ASN A 483 18.32 -18.85 -14.56
N ALA A 484 18.52 -17.61 -14.12
CA ALA A 484 18.65 -16.45 -15.01
C ALA A 484 19.91 -16.47 -15.90
N ASP A 485 20.95 -17.20 -15.49
CA ASP A 485 22.21 -17.31 -16.24
C ASP A 485 22.16 -18.44 -17.28
N THR A 486 21.51 -19.56 -16.97
CA THR A 486 21.43 -20.72 -17.87
C THR A 486 20.22 -20.67 -18.81
N GLY A 487 19.16 -19.94 -18.43
CA GLY A 487 17.88 -19.91 -19.15
C GLY A 487 17.11 -21.24 -19.10
N LYS A 488 17.36 -22.06 -18.09
CA LYS A 488 16.68 -23.33 -17.81
C LYS A 488 16.16 -23.33 -16.38
N ASN A 489 15.22 -24.22 -16.08
CA ASN A 489 14.76 -24.38 -14.70
C ASN A 489 15.90 -24.84 -13.79
N PHE A 490 15.84 -24.43 -12.52
CA PHE A 490 16.70 -25.00 -11.48
C PHE A 490 16.42 -26.50 -11.31
N THR A 491 17.43 -27.24 -10.86
CA THR A 491 17.35 -28.69 -10.67
C THR A 491 17.21 -29.13 -9.21
N SER A 492 17.36 -28.21 -8.25
CA SER A 492 17.18 -28.40 -6.81
C SER A 492 17.32 -27.08 -6.05
N TRP A 493 16.85 -27.01 -4.80
CA TRP A 493 17.18 -25.88 -3.92
C TRP A 493 18.68 -25.73 -3.67
N ASN A 494 19.42 -26.84 -3.64
CA ASN A 494 20.87 -26.83 -3.48
C ASN A 494 21.62 -26.18 -4.67
N GLU A 495 21.07 -26.20 -5.90
CA GLU A 495 21.58 -25.37 -7.00
C GLU A 495 21.28 -23.89 -6.74
N TYR A 496 20.04 -23.60 -6.33
CA TYR A 496 19.54 -22.24 -6.16
C TYR A 496 20.18 -21.45 -5.02
N GLN A 497 20.43 -22.06 -3.86
CA GLN A 497 20.93 -21.38 -2.66
C GLN A 497 22.30 -20.69 -2.84
N GLY A 498 23.01 -20.98 -3.95
CA GLY A 498 24.28 -20.35 -4.33
C GLY A 498 25.48 -20.93 -3.58
N PRO A 499 26.38 -20.11 -3.00
CA PRO A 499 26.14 -18.72 -2.62
C PRO A 499 26.68 -17.68 -3.63
N ILE A 500 25.89 -16.65 -3.89
CA ILE A 500 26.41 -15.33 -4.24
C ILE A 500 26.81 -14.63 -2.93
N THR A 501 28.05 -14.15 -2.81
CA THR A 501 28.51 -13.41 -1.63
C THR A 501 28.58 -11.91 -1.96
N ALA A 502 27.73 -11.10 -1.33
CA ALA A 502 27.64 -9.67 -1.61
C ALA A 502 27.31 -8.87 -0.34
N ASN A 503 27.84 -7.65 -0.21
CA ASN A 503 27.64 -6.74 0.93
C ASN A 503 27.86 -7.35 2.35
N GLY A 504 28.69 -8.39 2.46
CA GLY A 504 28.95 -9.09 3.72
C GLY A 504 27.94 -10.18 4.08
N ASP A 505 27.07 -10.58 3.16
CA ASP A 505 26.00 -11.57 3.35
C ASP A 505 25.93 -12.55 2.16
N PHE A 506 25.08 -13.57 2.29
CA PHE A 506 24.89 -14.61 1.28
C PHE A 506 23.52 -14.52 0.61
N PHE A 507 23.50 -14.75 -0.69
CA PHE A 507 22.31 -14.71 -1.54
C PHE A 507 22.23 -15.93 -2.44
N SER A 508 21.00 -16.28 -2.82
CA SER A 508 20.74 -17.27 -3.85
C SER A 508 21.31 -16.86 -5.22
N LEU A 509 21.37 -17.80 -6.14
CA LEU A 509 21.41 -17.49 -7.57
C LEU A 509 20.16 -16.69 -7.99
N THR A 510 20.27 -16.01 -9.13
CA THR A 510 19.16 -15.19 -9.65
C THR A 510 18.11 -16.06 -10.33
N GLU A 511 16.88 -16.03 -9.84
CA GLU A 511 15.71 -16.66 -10.45
C GLU A 511 14.94 -15.70 -11.37
N ARG A 512 14.14 -16.28 -12.27
CA ARG A 512 13.09 -15.62 -13.06
C ARG A 512 11.87 -16.53 -13.12
N TYR A 513 10.69 -15.96 -13.27
CA TYR A 513 9.47 -16.73 -13.57
C TYR A 513 9.58 -17.43 -14.93
N ASP A 514 9.14 -18.69 -15.00
CA ASP A 514 9.00 -19.41 -16.27
C ASP A 514 7.65 -19.12 -16.93
N LEU A 515 7.52 -17.92 -17.51
CA LEU A 515 6.29 -17.49 -18.19
C LEU A 515 6.00 -18.25 -19.51
N ALA A 516 6.79 -19.27 -19.84
CA ALA A 516 6.48 -20.23 -20.89
C ALA A 516 5.81 -21.51 -20.34
N ASN A 517 5.79 -21.70 -19.02
CA ASN A 517 5.18 -22.83 -18.33
C ASN A 517 3.74 -22.50 -17.93
N VAL A 518 2.79 -23.16 -18.61
CA VAL A 518 1.34 -23.04 -18.37
C VAL A 518 0.96 -23.34 -16.92
N VAL A 519 1.65 -24.29 -16.27
CA VAL A 519 1.38 -24.69 -14.88
C VAL A 519 1.83 -23.60 -13.91
N PHE A 520 3.03 -23.06 -14.12
CA PHE A 520 3.53 -21.92 -13.33
C PHE A 520 2.60 -20.70 -13.47
N ASP A 521 2.24 -20.31 -14.70
CA ASP A 521 1.35 -19.17 -14.92
C ASP A 521 -0.04 -19.37 -14.27
N GLN A 522 -0.61 -20.57 -14.37
CA GLN A 522 -1.90 -20.92 -13.76
C GLN A 522 -1.90 -20.77 -12.23
N ALA A 523 -0.81 -21.15 -11.58
CA ALA A 523 -0.63 -21.05 -10.13
C ALA A 523 -0.25 -19.61 -9.69
N ALA A 524 0.60 -18.92 -10.45
CA ALA A 524 1.09 -17.58 -10.12
C ALA A 524 0.07 -16.46 -10.36
N PHE A 525 -0.89 -16.67 -11.27
CA PHE A 525 -1.80 -15.62 -11.75
C PHE A 525 -3.26 -16.06 -11.85
N ASP A 526 -3.74 -16.96 -10.99
CA ASP A 526 -5.16 -17.33 -10.87
C ASP A 526 -5.81 -17.78 -12.19
N GLN A 527 -5.15 -18.68 -12.92
CA GLN A 527 -5.53 -19.16 -14.27
C GLN A 527 -5.42 -18.13 -15.41
N TRP A 528 -4.98 -16.90 -15.15
CA TRP A 528 -4.59 -15.96 -16.19
C TRP A 528 -3.19 -16.28 -16.73
N TYR A 529 -2.90 -15.78 -17.93
CA TYR A 529 -1.59 -15.96 -18.58
C TYR A 529 -1.08 -14.60 -19.03
N PRO A 530 0.19 -14.25 -18.78
CA PRO A 530 0.76 -13.01 -19.27
C PRO A 530 0.83 -13.05 -20.80
N THR A 531 0.38 -11.98 -21.44
CA THR A 531 0.26 -11.92 -22.91
C THR A 531 1.60 -12.21 -23.61
N MET A 532 1.59 -13.07 -24.63
CA MET A 532 2.72 -13.34 -25.53
C MET A 532 3.97 -14.04 -24.94
N TYR A 533 3.87 -14.65 -23.75
CA TYR A 533 4.98 -15.47 -23.19
C TYR A 533 4.87 -16.96 -23.54
N LEU A 534 3.66 -17.55 -23.48
CA LEU A 534 3.43 -18.96 -23.79
C LEU A 534 3.94 -19.40 -25.19
N PRO A 535 4.29 -20.69 -25.39
CA PRO A 535 4.84 -21.20 -26.65
C PRO A 535 3.90 -21.08 -27.86
N ASP A 536 2.61 -21.36 -27.70
CA ASP A 536 1.61 -21.08 -28.74
C ASP A 536 1.23 -19.60 -28.67
N LYS A 537 1.53 -18.89 -29.76
CA LYS A 537 1.22 -17.47 -29.92
C LYS A 537 0.12 -17.18 -30.94
N SER A 538 -0.49 -18.22 -31.50
CA SER A 538 -1.50 -18.11 -32.56
C SER A 538 -2.81 -17.44 -32.12
N GLN A 539 -3.11 -17.47 -30.82
CA GLN A 539 -4.35 -16.94 -30.24
C GLN A 539 -4.21 -15.51 -29.68
N TRP A 540 -2.99 -14.95 -29.58
CA TRP A 540 -2.81 -13.62 -28.98
C TRP A 540 -3.24 -12.50 -29.95
N PRO A 541 -3.94 -11.47 -29.46
CA PRO A 541 -4.49 -10.42 -30.31
C PRO A 541 -3.44 -9.42 -30.83
N VAL A 542 -2.26 -9.35 -30.19
CA VAL A 542 -1.14 -8.50 -30.64
C VAL A 542 -0.08 -9.35 -31.36
N THR A 543 0.04 -9.15 -32.66
CA THR A 543 1.05 -9.81 -33.52
C THR A 543 2.05 -8.82 -34.15
N LYS A 544 1.97 -7.54 -33.79
CA LYS A 544 2.83 -6.48 -34.32
C LYS A 544 3.05 -5.38 -33.26
N GLN A 545 4.29 -4.94 -33.10
CA GLN A 545 4.64 -3.76 -32.31
C GLN A 545 4.04 -2.48 -32.93
N TYR A 546 3.31 -1.71 -32.13
CA TYR A 546 2.65 -0.47 -32.57
C TYR A 546 3.55 0.77 -32.48
N PHE A 547 4.40 0.84 -31.45
CA PHE A 547 5.25 2.01 -31.15
C PHE A 547 6.70 1.59 -30.90
N GLN A 548 7.67 2.39 -31.35
CA GLN A 548 9.08 2.24 -30.97
C GLN A 548 9.33 2.83 -29.57
N PRO A 549 10.37 2.40 -28.82
CA PRO A 549 10.66 2.93 -27.49
C PRO A 549 10.79 4.45 -27.43
N GLU A 550 11.33 5.08 -28.47
CA GLU A 550 11.50 6.52 -28.57
C GLU A 550 10.16 7.28 -28.73
N GLN A 551 9.10 6.59 -29.15
CA GLN A 551 7.74 7.13 -29.30
C GLN A 551 6.92 7.01 -28.01
N VAL A 552 7.43 6.34 -26.98
CA VAL A 552 6.75 6.14 -25.70
C VAL A 552 7.45 6.95 -24.62
N VAL A 553 6.67 7.54 -23.71
CA VAL A 553 7.16 8.12 -22.46
C VAL A 553 6.30 7.67 -21.29
N LEU A 554 6.93 7.32 -20.17
CA LEU A 554 6.22 7.12 -18.91
C LEU A 554 6.11 8.45 -18.17
N LEU A 555 4.90 8.80 -17.76
CA LEU A 555 4.65 9.86 -16.78
C LEU A 555 4.50 9.23 -15.40
N THR A 556 5.25 9.74 -14.43
CA THR A 556 5.16 9.31 -13.03
C THR A 556 5.19 10.52 -12.09
N ASP A 557 4.92 10.29 -10.81
CA ASP A 557 5.22 11.21 -9.70
C ASP A 557 6.29 10.63 -8.75
N GLY A 558 7.08 9.65 -9.23
CA GLY A 558 8.08 8.94 -8.44
C GLY A 558 7.51 7.95 -7.42
N LEU A 559 6.18 7.90 -7.20
CA LEU A 559 5.56 7.02 -6.21
C LEU A 559 5.41 5.57 -6.66
N CYS A 560 5.75 5.25 -7.92
CA CYS A 560 5.60 3.91 -8.45
C CYS A 560 6.35 2.86 -7.63
N SER A 561 5.59 1.88 -7.14
CA SER A 561 6.01 0.86 -6.18
C SER A 561 5.69 -0.54 -6.71
N SER A 562 6.31 -1.57 -6.14
CA SER A 562 5.99 -2.99 -6.38
C SER A 562 5.90 -3.32 -7.90
N ALA A 563 4.77 -3.84 -8.38
CA ALA A 563 4.55 -4.14 -9.79
C ALA A 563 4.65 -2.92 -10.75
N CYS A 564 4.38 -1.68 -10.29
CA CYS A 564 4.66 -0.51 -11.13
C CYS A 564 6.18 -0.29 -11.28
N ALA A 565 6.94 -0.40 -10.19
CA ALA A 565 8.41 -0.28 -10.25
C ALA A 565 9.04 -1.34 -11.17
N LEU A 566 8.51 -2.57 -11.17
CA LEU A 566 8.86 -3.62 -12.14
C LEU A 566 8.55 -3.17 -13.58
N PHE A 567 7.35 -2.65 -13.86
CA PHE A 567 6.98 -2.16 -15.18
C PHE A 567 7.89 -1.00 -15.66
N VAL A 568 8.19 -0.03 -14.79
CA VAL A 568 9.10 1.09 -15.09
C VAL A 568 10.53 0.58 -15.40
N GLU A 569 11.05 -0.39 -14.64
CA GLU A 569 12.35 -1.01 -14.94
C GLU A 569 12.32 -1.70 -16.31
N MET A 570 11.33 -2.56 -16.58
CA MET A 570 11.23 -3.27 -17.87
C MET A 570 11.16 -2.30 -19.06
N MET A 571 10.33 -1.27 -18.96
CA MET A 571 10.13 -0.25 -20.00
C MET A 571 11.39 0.61 -20.22
N THR A 572 12.04 1.08 -19.16
CA THR A 572 13.29 1.86 -19.29
C THR A 572 14.44 1.00 -19.82
N ARG A 573 14.51 -0.29 -19.48
CA ARG A 573 15.50 -1.21 -20.08
C ARG A 573 15.20 -1.53 -21.56
N ALA A 574 13.97 -1.34 -22.02
CA ALA A 574 13.61 -1.33 -23.44
C ALA A 574 13.90 0.01 -24.15
N GLY A 575 14.38 1.04 -23.42
CA GLY A 575 14.73 2.35 -23.96
C GLY A 575 13.62 3.40 -23.88
N VAL A 576 12.51 3.13 -23.19
CA VAL A 576 11.40 4.08 -22.99
C VAL A 576 11.81 5.19 -22.03
N ARG A 577 11.54 6.43 -22.40
CA ARG A 577 11.89 7.62 -21.62
C ARG A 577 10.90 7.87 -20.48
N THR A 578 11.31 8.68 -19.52
CA THR A 578 10.59 8.97 -18.28
C THR A 578 10.50 10.48 -18.02
N VAL A 579 9.29 10.96 -17.74
CA VAL A 579 9.02 12.30 -17.20
C VAL A 579 8.41 12.13 -15.82
N THR A 580 8.94 12.84 -14.83
CA THR A 580 8.44 12.76 -13.46
C THR A 580 7.99 14.13 -12.95
N ALA A 581 6.78 14.20 -12.40
CA ALA A 581 6.16 15.44 -11.93
C ALA A 581 6.30 15.65 -10.42
N GLY A 582 6.57 16.90 -10.01
CA GLY A 582 6.58 17.32 -8.60
C GLY A 582 7.93 17.14 -7.90
N GLY A 583 7.90 16.60 -6.68
CA GLY A 583 9.00 16.50 -5.72
C GLY A 583 9.28 17.82 -4.98
N ARG A 584 10.09 17.75 -3.92
CA ARG A 584 10.51 18.90 -3.06
C ARG A 584 10.89 20.16 -3.87
N PRO A 585 10.71 21.38 -3.32
CA PRO A 585 10.83 22.65 -4.05
C PRO A 585 12.30 23.07 -4.28
N THR A 586 13.09 22.17 -4.85
CA THR A 586 14.51 22.32 -5.16
C THR A 586 14.77 21.85 -6.58
N THR A 587 15.71 22.49 -7.27
CA THR A 587 16.21 22.04 -8.57
C THR A 587 16.90 20.67 -8.49
N GLY A 588 17.17 20.06 -9.64
CA GLY A 588 17.82 18.75 -9.72
C GLY A 588 16.88 17.58 -10.06
N PRO A 589 17.45 16.37 -10.21
CA PRO A 589 16.73 15.16 -10.63
C PRO A 589 15.81 14.60 -9.54
N ILE A 590 14.97 13.65 -9.95
CA ILE A 590 14.10 12.76 -9.14
C ILE A 590 14.09 11.40 -9.87
N GLN A 591 13.86 10.29 -9.20
CA GLN A 591 13.69 8.98 -9.86
C GLN A 591 12.28 8.80 -10.43
N ALA A 592 12.18 7.99 -11.48
CA ALA A 592 10.88 7.64 -12.08
C ALA A 592 10.09 6.61 -11.24
N ALA A 593 10.78 5.78 -10.47
CA ALA A 593 10.18 4.85 -9.51
C ALA A 593 11.02 4.84 -8.23
N ALA A 594 10.51 5.52 -7.22
CA ALA A 594 11.07 5.62 -5.88
C ALA A 594 10.10 5.13 -4.78
N GLY A 595 8.99 4.49 -5.16
CA GLY A 595 8.39 3.47 -4.30
C GLY A 595 9.30 2.25 -4.17
N ASN A 596 8.82 1.24 -3.48
CA ASN A 596 9.57 0.02 -3.21
C ASN A 596 9.82 -0.79 -4.50
N ARG A 597 11.00 -1.40 -4.59
CA ARG A 597 11.50 -2.11 -5.78
C ARG A 597 11.82 -3.58 -5.47
N GLY A 598 11.20 -4.13 -4.43
CA GLY A 598 11.18 -5.57 -4.11
C GLY A 598 10.45 -6.38 -5.19
N ALA A 599 10.71 -7.68 -5.25
CA ALA A 599 10.10 -8.60 -6.21
C ALA A 599 8.92 -9.39 -5.60
N SER A 600 8.90 -9.58 -4.29
CA SER A 600 7.86 -10.33 -3.60
C SER A 600 7.57 -9.78 -2.21
N LEU A 601 6.34 -9.29 -2.04
CA LEU A 601 5.72 -9.08 -0.73
C LEU A 601 5.33 -10.45 -0.18
N TYR A 602 5.75 -10.73 1.05
CA TYR A 602 5.48 -12.01 1.69
C TYR A 602 5.04 -11.77 3.13
N GLY A 603 3.84 -12.28 3.47
CA GLY A 603 3.24 -12.08 4.78
C GLY A 603 3.92 -12.92 5.85
N THR A 604 3.91 -12.44 7.09
CA THR A 604 4.49 -13.23 8.20
C THR A 604 3.62 -14.43 8.55
N GLY A 605 2.31 -14.36 8.28
CA GLY A 605 1.40 -15.51 8.36
C GLY A 605 1.72 -16.58 7.32
N ASP A 606 1.96 -16.19 6.06
CA ASP A 606 2.35 -17.11 4.99
C ASP A 606 3.68 -17.81 5.34
N LEU A 607 4.65 -17.06 5.86
CA LEU A 607 5.92 -17.60 6.36
C LEU A 607 5.74 -18.60 7.52
N ASP A 608 4.83 -18.32 8.46
CA ASP A 608 4.55 -19.21 9.59
C ASP A 608 3.81 -20.48 9.12
N ASP A 609 2.86 -20.37 8.18
CA ASP A 609 2.15 -21.49 7.56
C ASP A 609 3.09 -22.37 6.70
N ASP A 610 4.01 -21.80 5.93
CA ASP A 610 5.03 -22.55 5.16
C ASP A 610 6.01 -23.30 6.08
N ILE A 611 6.43 -22.69 7.21
CA ILE A 611 7.24 -23.37 8.23
C ILE A 611 6.47 -24.54 8.84
N LEU A 612 5.19 -24.36 9.17
CA LEU A 612 4.33 -25.42 9.68
C LEU A 612 4.09 -26.53 8.64
N PHE A 613 3.94 -26.18 7.36
CA PHE A 613 3.83 -27.13 6.27
C PHE A 613 5.09 -27.99 6.13
N ALA A 614 6.27 -27.37 6.06
CA ALA A 614 7.56 -28.06 5.97
C ALA A 614 7.81 -29.00 7.17
N ARG A 615 7.34 -28.63 8.36
CA ARG A 615 7.34 -29.52 9.55
C ARG A 615 6.34 -30.67 9.48
N GLY A 616 5.24 -30.49 8.75
CA GLY A 616 4.15 -31.48 8.58
C GLY A 616 4.43 -32.56 7.53
N ILE A 617 5.47 -32.39 6.71
CA ILE A 617 5.96 -33.37 5.73
C ILE A 617 7.22 -34.11 6.23
N ASP A 618 7.29 -34.38 7.54
CA ASP A 618 8.46 -34.93 8.23
C ASP A 618 8.93 -36.31 7.73
N GLU A 619 8.03 -37.12 7.14
CA GLU A 619 8.38 -38.37 6.45
C GLU A 619 9.29 -38.16 5.22
N PHE A 620 9.30 -36.95 4.65
CA PHE A 620 10.07 -36.58 3.45
C PHE A 620 11.25 -35.64 3.75
N VAL A 621 11.27 -35.00 4.92
CA VAL A 621 12.31 -34.04 5.33
C VAL A 621 13.33 -34.72 6.25
N PRO A 622 14.65 -34.56 6.02
CA PRO A 622 15.67 -35.09 6.93
C PRO A 622 15.45 -34.61 8.37
N THR A 623 15.58 -35.53 9.35
CA THR A 623 15.19 -35.26 10.74
C THR A 623 15.95 -34.08 11.37
N ASP A 624 17.20 -33.86 10.96
CA ASP A 624 18.03 -32.73 11.35
C ASP A 624 17.60 -31.40 10.70
N VAL A 625 17.17 -31.44 9.43
CA VAL A 625 16.58 -30.28 8.73
C VAL A 625 15.25 -29.90 9.39
N ASN A 626 14.35 -30.86 9.62
CA ASN A 626 13.07 -30.62 10.30
C ASN A 626 13.28 -30.06 11.73
N ALA A 627 14.23 -30.63 12.49
CA ALA A 627 14.58 -30.14 13.83
C ALA A 627 15.18 -28.72 13.86
N SER A 628 15.63 -28.17 12.72
CA SER A 628 16.09 -26.78 12.62
C SER A 628 14.96 -25.76 12.45
N LEU A 629 13.77 -26.21 12.01
CA LEU A 629 12.58 -25.38 11.85
C LEU A 629 11.82 -25.26 13.19
N PRO A 630 11.41 -24.04 13.61
CA PRO A 630 10.76 -23.85 14.91
C PRO A 630 9.38 -24.53 14.97
N GLU A 631 9.05 -25.13 16.11
CA GLU A 631 7.71 -25.74 16.35
C GLU A 631 6.58 -24.71 16.35
N GLU A 632 6.85 -23.56 16.93
CA GLU A 632 5.90 -22.47 17.10
C GLU A 632 6.69 -21.16 17.16
N ARG A 633 6.15 -20.12 16.52
CA ARG A 633 6.67 -18.76 16.54
C ARG A 633 5.66 -17.84 17.21
N GLU A 634 5.65 -17.83 18.55
CA GLU A 634 4.75 -16.96 19.30
C GLU A 634 5.07 -15.48 19.01
N SER A 635 4.13 -14.76 18.39
CA SER A 635 4.28 -13.34 18.06
C SER A 635 4.33 -12.42 19.28
N GLY A 636 3.85 -12.87 20.45
CA GLY A 636 3.72 -12.08 21.68
C GLY A 636 2.63 -11.02 21.62
N MET A 637 2.62 -10.21 20.56
CA MET A 637 1.60 -9.21 20.25
C MET A 637 0.66 -9.66 19.13
N TYR A 638 -0.55 -9.12 19.13
CA TYR A 638 -1.52 -9.28 18.06
C TYR A 638 -1.14 -8.47 16.81
N ILE A 639 -0.98 -9.19 15.70
CA ILE A 639 -0.62 -8.66 14.39
C ILE A 639 -1.87 -8.78 13.50
N LYS A 640 -2.39 -7.65 13.00
CA LYS A 640 -3.45 -7.64 11.97
C LYS A 640 -2.85 -7.95 10.60
N TYR A 641 -1.70 -7.35 10.31
CA TYR A 641 -0.85 -7.71 9.19
C TYR A 641 0.62 -7.38 9.48
N ALA A 642 1.50 -8.23 8.98
CA ALA A 642 2.90 -7.89 8.80
C ALA A 642 3.41 -8.54 7.51
N GLY A 643 4.38 -7.90 6.88
CA GLY A 643 5.00 -8.36 5.65
C GLY A 643 6.46 -7.96 5.55
N ILE A 644 7.18 -8.65 4.68
CA ILE A 644 8.58 -8.39 4.31
C ILE A 644 8.76 -8.53 2.79
N ASN A 645 9.88 -8.01 2.29
CA ASN A 645 10.37 -8.27 0.94
C ASN A 645 11.22 -9.57 0.95
N LEU A 646 10.62 -10.69 0.56
CA LEU A 646 11.29 -12.00 0.52
C LEU A 646 12.33 -12.08 -0.61
N ARG A 647 12.08 -11.41 -1.73
CA ARG A 647 12.90 -11.48 -2.95
C ARG A 647 13.25 -10.10 -3.48
N ASP A 648 14.54 -9.80 -3.57
CA ASP A 648 15.00 -8.57 -4.21
C ASP A 648 15.02 -8.66 -5.74
N GLN A 649 14.54 -7.63 -6.44
CA GLN A 649 14.81 -7.48 -7.87
C GLN A 649 16.27 -7.09 -8.10
N VAL A 650 16.93 -7.73 -9.06
CA VAL A 650 18.33 -7.47 -9.46
C VAL A 650 18.45 -7.40 -10.98
N ARG A 651 19.50 -6.74 -11.47
CA ARG A 651 19.84 -6.74 -12.91
C ARG A 651 20.74 -7.92 -13.24
N LYS A 652 20.80 -8.28 -14.52
CA LYS A 652 21.66 -9.36 -15.01
C LYS A 652 23.13 -9.05 -14.70
N GLY A 653 23.77 -9.91 -13.90
CA GLY A 653 25.17 -9.78 -13.52
C GLY A 653 25.46 -8.61 -12.57
N ASP A 654 24.47 -8.16 -11.79
CA ASP A 654 24.57 -7.03 -10.89
C ASP A 654 24.14 -7.43 -9.48
N ASP A 655 25.02 -7.21 -8.50
CA ASP A 655 24.78 -7.61 -7.12
C ASP A 655 23.97 -6.62 -6.29
N VAL A 656 23.75 -5.38 -6.74
CA VAL A 656 23.02 -4.39 -5.94
C VAL A 656 21.52 -4.52 -6.26
N PRO A 657 20.64 -4.76 -5.26
CA PRO A 657 19.19 -4.75 -5.47
C PRO A 657 18.69 -3.44 -6.08
N LEU A 658 17.65 -3.50 -6.91
CA LEU A 658 17.04 -2.30 -7.51
C LEU A 658 16.59 -1.29 -6.46
N GLN A 659 16.18 -1.76 -5.27
CA GLN A 659 15.84 -0.96 -4.09
C GLN A 659 16.91 0.10 -3.72
N PHE A 660 18.20 -0.18 -3.99
CA PHE A 660 19.32 0.72 -3.66
C PHE A 660 19.94 1.43 -4.86
N LYS A 661 19.44 1.17 -6.07
CA LYS A 661 19.91 1.82 -7.30
C LYS A 661 19.17 3.13 -7.54
N TYR A 662 19.93 4.21 -7.64
CA TYR A 662 19.39 5.51 -8.04
C TYR A 662 19.11 5.54 -9.55
N GLU A 663 17.84 5.59 -9.94
CA GLU A 663 17.39 5.63 -11.34
C GLU A 663 16.61 6.91 -11.63
N ALA A 664 17.34 8.01 -11.82
CA ALA A 664 16.77 9.30 -12.18
C ALA A 664 15.91 9.22 -13.45
N ALA A 665 14.82 9.98 -13.46
CA ALA A 665 14.05 10.24 -14.67
C ALA A 665 14.87 11.01 -15.71
N ASP A 666 14.49 10.88 -16.98
CA ASP A 666 15.14 11.63 -18.07
C ASP A 666 14.84 13.14 -17.98
N CYS A 667 13.64 13.48 -17.50
CA CYS A 667 13.17 14.82 -17.24
C CYS A 667 12.33 14.89 -15.95
N ARG A 668 12.53 15.96 -15.18
CA ARG A 668 11.62 16.33 -14.09
C ARG A 668 10.83 17.57 -14.50
N ILE A 669 9.54 17.62 -14.21
CA ILE A 669 8.70 18.83 -14.35
C ILE A 669 8.06 19.18 -13.01
N TYR A 670 7.69 20.44 -12.81
CA TYR A 670 6.84 20.83 -11.68
C TYR A 670 5.38 20.88 -12.09
N TYR A 671 4.49 20.59 -11.15
CA TYR A 671 3.08 20.99 -11.29
C TYR A 671 2.99 22.52 -11.30
N THR A 672 2.00 23.04 -12.03
CA THR A 672 1.67 24.46 -12.15
C THR A 672 0.18 24.65 -11.93
N MET A 673 -0.25 25.88 -11.62
CA MET A 673 -1.68 26.21 -11.48
C MET A 673 -2.50 25.79 -12.71
N ALA A 674 -1.87 25.77 -13.90
CA ALA A 674 -2.51 25.40 -15.14
C ALA A 674 -2.63 23.87 -15.37
N ASN A 675 -1.95 23.02 -14.58
CA ASN A 675 -1.86 21.58 -14.85
C ASN A 675 -2.08 20.65 -13.63
N VAL A 676 -2.00 21.14 -12.39
CA VAL A 676 -2.12 20.30 -11.17
C VAL A 676 -3.48 19.58 -11.08
N TYR A 677 -4.57 20.28 -11.41
CA TYR A 677 -5.93 19.75 -11.55
C TYR A 677 -6.44 19.93 -13.00
N ASN A 678 -5.55 19.76 -13.99
CA ASN A 678 -5.92 19.76 -15.41
C ASN A 678 -4.97 18.84 -16.18
N PHE A 679 -5.33 17.56 -16.27
CA PHE A 679 -4.46 16.54 -16.84
C PHE A 679 -4.33 16.67 -18.36
N THR A 680 -5.31 17.26 -19.06
CA THR A 680 -5.13 17.66 -20.47
C THR A 680 -3.95 18.61 -20.63
N ARG A 681 -3.77 19.57 -19.72
CA ARG A 681 -2.60 20.46 -19.77
C ARG A 681 -1.33 19.72 -19.34
N LEU A 682 -1.38 18.91 -18.28
CA LEU A 682 -0.22 18.14 -17.79
C LEU A 682 0.34 17.22 -18.87
N TRP A 683 -0.49 16.42 -19.52
CA TRP A 683 -0.08 15.51 -20.59
C TRP A 683 0.50 16.27 -21.80
N ARG A 684 0.06 17.50 -22.07
CA ARG A 684 0.66 18.36 -23.10
C ARG A 684 2.02 18.90 -22.69
N ASP A 685 2.19 19.33 -21.45
CA ASP A 685 3.50 19.73 -20.90
C ASP A 685 4.48 18.55 -20.92
N VAL A 686 4.01 17.33 -20.62
CA VAL A 686 4.79 16.07 -20.66
C VAL A 686 5.15 15.68 -22.09
N ALA A 687 4.20 15.71 -23.03
CA ALA A 687 4.47 15.45 -24.45
C ALA A 687 5.52 16.43 -25.00
N ALA A 688 5.39 17.72 -24.65
CA ALA A 688 6.38 18.71 -25.03
C ALA A 688 7.76 18.40 -24.41
N ALA A 689 7.83 18.22 -23.09
CA ALA A 689 9.07 17.93 -22.36
C ALA A 689 9.81 16.68 -22.88
N ALA A 690 9.06 15.65 -23.29
CA ALA A 690 9.59 14.40 -23.80
C ALA A 690 10.01 14.47 -25.28
N PHE A 691 9.22 15.12 -26.15
CA PHE A 691 9.35 14.96 -27.60
C PHE A 691 9.79 16.22 -28.36
N THR A 692 9.57 17.43 -27.84
CA THR A 692 9.76 18.67 -28.64
C THR A 692 10.49 19.82 -27.92
N ASP A 693 10.28 19.99 -26.62
CA ASP A 693 10.85 21.09 -25.82
C ASP A 693 11.40 20.61 -24.46
N PRO A 694 12.64 20.11 -24.42
CA PRO A 694 13.29 19.72 -23.17
C PRO A 694 13.62 20.91 -22.27
N SER A 695 13.39 22.17 -22.69
CA SER A 695 13.53 23.33 -21.79
C SER A 695 12.45 23.35 -20.70
N LEU A 696 11.34 22.62 -20.90
CA LEU A 696 10.31 22.41 -19.88
C LEU A 696 10.80 21.60 -18.67
N CYS A 697 11.91 20.88 -18.76
CA CYS A 697 12.49 20.20 -17.60
C CYS A 697 12.96 21.20 -16.52
N VAL A 698 12.96 20.78 -15.26
CA VAL A 698 13.51 21.54 -14.13
C VAL A 698 15.01 21.71 -14.31
N SER A 699 15.53 22.90 -13.98
CA SER A 699 16.96 23.21 -14.11
C SER A 699 17.81 22.17 -13.41
N GLY A 700 18.82 21.64 -14.12
CA GLY A 700 19.71 20.63 -13.59
C GLY A 700 19.10 19.25 -13.35
N SER A 701 17.89 18.94 -13.82
CA SER A 701 17.27 17.60 -13.65
C SER A 701 17.71 16.54 -14.67
N THR A 702 18.21 16.95 -15.83
CA THR A 702 18.45 16.04 -16.96
C THR A 702 19.87 15.46 -16.98
N GLY A 703 20.03 14.28 -17.61
CA GLY A 703 21.34 13.62 -17.83
C GLY A 703 21.84 12.76 -16.67
N TYR A 704 21.01 12.46 -15.68
CA TYR A 704 21.29 11.51 -14.59
C TYR A 704 20.74 10.11 -14.89
N SER A 705 19.64 10.04 -15.66
CA SER A 705 19.04 8.80 -16.15
C SER A 705 20.08 7.90 -16.80
N THR A 706 20.00 6.59 -16.50
CA THR A 706 20.79 5.53 -17.17
C THR A 706 20.14 5.06 -18.46
N THR A 707 18.88 5.44 -18.71
CA THR A 707 18.12 5.10 -19.91
C THR A 707 18.74 5.77 -21.13
N ASN A 708 19.13 4.97 -22.13
CA ASN A 708 19.77 5.43 -23.38
C ASN A 708 21.03 6.32 -23.18
N ASN A 709 21.63 6.32 -21.99
CA ASN A 709 22.73 7.21 -21.62
C ASN A 709 23.96 6.42 -21.17
N THR A 710 25.04 6.49 -21.96
CA THR A 710 26.29 5.77 -21.70
C THR A 710 27.26 6.50 -20.76
N SER A 711 26.92 7.71 -20.30
CA SER A 711 27.72 8.49 -19.34
C SER A 711 26.81 9.36 -18.47
N PRO A 712 25.96 8.76 -17.61
CA PRO A 712 25.11 9.49 -16.69
C PRO A 712 25.92 10.30 -15.68
N LYS A 713 25.37 11.45 -15.27
CA LYS A 713 25.86 12.21 -14.12
C LYS A 713 25.73 11.35 -12.86
N ALA A 714 26.66 11.52 -11.92
CA ALA A 714 26.60 10.87 -10.62
C ALA A 714 25.28 11.22 -9.89
N PRO A 715 24.67 10.28 -9.14
CA PRO A 715 23.52 10.56 -8.28
C PRO A 715 23.75 11.76 -7.34
N PRO A 716 22.68 12.47 -6.92
CA PRO A 716 22.76 13.46 -5.87
C PRO A 716 23.37 12.90 -4.58
N VAL A 717 24.00 13.77 -3.80
CA VAL A 717 24.48 13.41 -2.45
C VAL A 717 23.27 13.15 -1.55
N ARG A 718 23.29 12.05 -0.81
CA ARG A 718 22.30 11.74 0.23
C ARG A 718 22.26 12.86 1.27
N LEU A 719 21.11 13.51 1.40
CA LEU A 719 20.82 14.54 2.41
C LEU A 719 19.73 14.13 3.41
N ALA A 720 19.13 12.94 3.25
CA ALA A 720 18.16 12.43 4.19
C ALA A 720 18.85 12.03 5.51
N GLU A 721 18.24 12.39 6.63
CA GLU A 721 18.60 11.98 7.98
C GLU A 721 17.49 11.09 8.54
N ARG A 722 17.79 10.21 9.52
CA ARG A 722 16.71 9.44 10.14
C ARG A 722 15.83 10.38 10.97
N PRO A 723 14.49 10.35 10.82
CA PRO A 723 13.60 11.06 11.73
C PRO A 723 13.76 10.53 13.16
N THR A 724 13.49 11.40 14.14
CA THR A 724 13.46 11.04 15.56
C THR A 724 12.11 11.41 16.16
N LEU A 725 11.49 10.47 16.87
CA LEU A 725 10.30 10.75 17.66
C LEU A 725 10.67 11.35 19.02
N ASN A 726 10.10 12.52 19.33
CA ASN A 726 10.01 12.96 20.72
C ASN A 726 8.99 12.07 21.43
N GLN A 727 9.49 11.03 22.11
CA GLN A 727 8.65 10.17 22.93
C GLN A 727 8.30 10.87 24.24
N ASP A 728 7.21 11.63 24.22
CA ASP A 728 6.48 11.93 25.45
C ASP A 728 6.02 10.58 26.04
N ASN A 729 6.66 10.19 27.13
CA ASN A 729 6.56 8.88 27.75
C ASN A 729 5.98 9.02 29.17
N PRO A 730 4.72 9.49 29.30
CA PRO A 730 4.09 9.79 30.58
C PRO A 730 4.03 8.56 31.48
N ILE A 731 4.29 8.76 32.77
CA ILE A 731 4.17 7.71 33.77
C ILE A 731 2.69 7.44 34.03
N ILE A 732 2.26 6.22 33.71
CA ILE A 732 0.93 5.70 34.03
C ILE A 732 1.02 4.73 35.22
N GLU A 733 -0.09 4.57 35.95
CA GLU A 733 -0.19 3.57 37.01
C GLU A 733 -0.22 2.17 36.37
N GLN A 734 0.90 1.44 36.48
CA GLN A 734 1.00 0.10 35.91
C GLN A 734 0.07 -0.86 36.65
N VAL A 735 -0.87 -1.44 35.89
CA VAL A 735 -1.64 -2.59 36.35
C VAL A 735 -0.66 -3.74 36.63
N GLN A 736 -0.77 -4.38 37.79
CA GLN A 736 0.00 -5.59 38.06
C GLN A 736 -0.50 -6.72 37.17
N PHE A 737 0.21 -6.98 36.08
CA PHE A 737 -0.01 -8.14 35.23
C PHE A 737 0.44 -9.41 35.97
N GLU A 738 -0.32 -10.49 35.80
CA GLU A 738 0.12 -11.82 36.24
C GLU A 738 1.21 -12.29 35.26
N GLU A 739 2.48 -12.02 35.60
CA GLU A 739 3.64 -12.28 34.73
C GLU A 739 3.78 -13.76 34.30
N ASN A 740 3.15 -14.67 35.06
CA ASN A 740 3.15 -16.09 34.80
C ASN A 740 1.88 -16.72 35.45
N PRO A 741 0.76 -16.86 34.72
CA PRO A 741 -0.45 -17.45 35.29
C PRO A 741 -0.22 -18.94 35.63
N ASP A 742 -0.26 -19.28 36.92
CA ASP A 742 -0.03 -20.65 37.44
C ASP A 742 -1.06 -21.68 36.90
N GLY A 743 -2.20 -21.20 36.38
CA GLY A 743 -3.05 -21.94 35.47
C GLY A 743 -2.54 -21.81 34.03
N GLY A 744 -1.53 -22.61 33.68
CA GLY A 744 -0.79 -22.43 32.42
C GLY A 744 -1.68 -22.33 31.17
N LEU A 745 -1.32 -21.40 30.28
CA LEU A 745 -1.91 -21.15 28.96
C LEU A 745 -1.68 -22.34 27.99
N ARG A 746 -2.27 -23.50 28.31
CA ARG A 746 -2.17 -24.74 27.53
C ARG A 746 -3.51 -25.30 27.05
N ASP A 747 -4.63 -24.73 27.51
CA ASP A 747 -5.99 -25.20 27.14
C ASP A 747 -6.93 -24.08 26.66
N ALA A 748 -6.39 -22.88 26.44
CA ALA A 748 -7.05 -21.83 25.68
C ALA A 748 -6.09 -21.35 24.58
N ARG A 749 -6.07 -22.09 23.45
CA ARG A 749 -5.84 -21.44 22.16
C ARG A 749 -7.05 -20.53 21.93
N GLY A 750 -7.02 -19.35 22.54
CA GLY A 750 -7.92 -18.26 22.16
C GLY A 750 -7.56 -17.93 20.73
N ILE A 751 -8.32 -18.47 19.78
CA ILE A 751 -8.20 -18.13 18.37
C ILE A 751 -8.29 -16.60 18.30
N PRO A 752 -7.30 -15.88 17.77
CA PRO A 752 -7.40 -14.43 17.65
C PRO A 752 -8.61 -14.08 16.80
N ILE A 753 -9.65 -13.50 17.44
CA ILE A 753 -10.93 -13.25 16.78
C ILE A 753 -10.79 -11.96 15.97
N GLY A 754 -10.27 -12.09 14.75
CA GLY A 754 -10.11 -10.98 13.81
C GLY A 754 -8.91 -11.04 12.87
N GLY A 755 -8.25 -12.20 12.72
CA GLY A 755 -7.24 -12.37 11.66
C GLY A 755 -7.84 -12.21 10.26
N ASN A 756 -6.97 -11.89 9.29
CA ASN A 756 -7.31 -11.73 7.87
C ASN A 756 -7.63 -13.05 7.14
N ASP A 757 -8.19 -14.03 7.85
CA ASP A 757 -8.42 -15.37 7.34
C ASP A 757 -9.77 -15.44 6.61
N ILE A 758 -9.75 -15.54 5.27
CA ILE A 758 -10.99 -15.73 4.51
C ILE A 758 -11.37 -17.21 4.56
N THR A 759 -12.46 -17.53 5.26
CA THR A 759 -12.98 -18.90 5.43
C THR A 759 -14.36 -19.06 4.79
N LEU A 760 -14.83 -20.30 4.61
CA LEU A 760 -16.22 -20.58 4.28
C LEU A 760 -17.17 -19.98 5.32
N CYS A 761 -18.34 -19.54 4.86
CA CYS A 761 -19.41 -19.18 5.76
C CYS A 761 -19.93 -20.41 6.51
N PRO A 762 -20.19 -20.31 7.83
CA PRO A 762 -20.96 -21.32 8.54
C PRO A 762 -22.42 -21.35 8.05
N ALA A 763 -23.14 -22.42 8.37
CA ALA A 763 -24.53 -22.63 7.93
C ALA A 763 -25.54 -21.56 8.42
N SER A 764 -25.14 -20.71 9.38
CA SER A 764 -25.90 -19.53 9.83
C SER A 764 -25.77 -18.33 8.87
N HIS A 765 -24.83 -18.35 7.93
CA HIS A 765 -24.35 -17.19 7.16
C HIS A 765 -23.83 -16.01 8.02
N ILE A 766 -23.52 -16.26 9.30
CA ILE A 766 -22.93 -15.28 10.24
C ILE A 766 -21.52 -15.74 10.59
N CYS A 767 -20.51 -14.98 10.20
CA CYS A 767 -19.10 -15.32 10.36
C CYS A 767 -18.67 -15.39 11.84
N GLN A 768 -17.78 -16.33 12.16
CA GLN A 768 -17.40 -16.61 13.55
C GLN A 768 -16.57 -15.49 14.20
N ASP A 769 -15.87 -14.70 13.38
CA ASP A 769 -15.15 -13.50 13.80
C ASP A 769 -16.09 -12.34 14.16
N GLY A 770 -17.36 -12.40 13.74
CA GLY A 770 -18.34 -11.31 13.79
C GLY A 770 -18.05 -10.16 12.81
N LYS A 771 -16.77 -9.95 12.49
CA LYS A 771 -16.25 -8.88 11.63
C LYS A 771 -16.53 -9.11 10.14
N SER A 772 -16.34 -10.33 9.65
CA SER A 772 -16.43 -10.63 8.22
C SER A 772 -17.87 -10.74 7.73
N GLN A 773 -18.09 -10.35 6.48
CA GLN A 773 -19.39 -10.49 5.84
C GLN A 773 -19.44 -11.76 5.00
N CYS A 774 -20.45 -12.61 5.25
CA CYS A 774 -20.71 -13.73 4.38
C CYS A 774 -21.18 -13.23 3.00
N ARG A 775 -20.39 -13.51 1.96
CA ARG A 775 -20.68 -13.16 0.57
C ARG A 775 -20.37 -14.33 -0.36
N GLN A 776 -21.11 -14.39 -1.46
CA GLN A 776 -20.80 -15.30 -2.54
C GLN A 776 -19.61 -14.72 -3.34
N VAL A 777 -18.52 -15.48 -3.43
CA VAL A 777 -17.32 -15.14 -4.20
C VAL A 777 -17.02 -16.23 -5.22
N SER A 778 -16.20 -15.90 -6.21
CA SER A 778 -15.65 -16.85 -7.16
C SER A 778 -14.20 -17.12 -6.75
N VAL A 779 -13.87 -18.37 -6.43
CA VAL A 779 -12.50 -18.77 -6.06
C VAL A 779 -12.00 -19.81 -7.04
N THR A 780 -10.76 -19.64 -7.50
CA THR A 780 -10.06 -20.70 -8.23
C THR A 780 -9.58 -21.71 -7.20
N CYS A 781 -10.22 -22.87 -7.14
CA CYS A 781 -9.70 -23.92 -6.28
C CYS A 781 -8.43 -24.52 -6.87
N PRO A 782 -7.42 -24.77 -6.02
CA PRO A 782 -6.38 -25.73 -6.28
C PRO A 782 -7.05 -27.05 -6.69
N GLY A 783 -7.06 -27.39 -7.99
CA GLY A 783 -8.08 -28.34 -8.42
C GLY A 783 -8.27 -28.65 -9.90
N LYS A 784 -8.64 -29.93 -10.13
CA LYS A 784 -9.69 -30.30 -11.09
C LYS A 784 -11.07 -29.77 -10.69
N GLU A 785 -11.19 -29.23 -9.47
CA GLU A 785 -12.34 -28.43 -9.03
C GLU A 785 -12.51 -27.14 -9.85
N GLY A 786 -11.40 -26.56 -10.32
CA GLY A 786 -11.39 -25.30 -11.07
C GLY A 786 -12.01 -24.12 -10.30
N THR A 787 -12.46 -23.12 -11.05
CA THR A 787 -13.19 -21.99 -10.47
C THR A 787 -14.57 -22.42 -10.00
N LYS A 788 -14.86 -22.21 -8.72
CA LYS A 788 -16.17 -22.48 -8.13
C LYS A 788 -16.65 -21.30 -7.30
N SER A 789 -17.96 -21.16 -7.21
CA SER A 789 -18.56 -20.12 -6.38
C SER A 789 -18.85 -20.65 -4.98
N VAL A 790 -18.30 -19.97 -3.97
CA VAL A 790 -18.44 -20.33 -2.55
C VAL A 790 -19.01 -19.17 -1.77
N TYR A 791 -19.67 -19.46 -0.66
CA TYR A 791 -19.98 -18.44 0.34
C TYR A 791 -18.81 -18.35 1.32
N ALA A 792 -18.14 -17.21 1.33
CA ALA A 792 -16.96 -16.92 2.14
C ALA A 792 -17.19 -15.73 3.08
N CYS A 793 -16.54 -15.77 4.23
CA CYS A 793 -16.46 -14.71 5.21
C CYS A 793 -15.36 -13.74 4.79
N LEU A 794 -15.77 -12.62 4.19
CA LEU A 794 -14.84 -11.59 3.69
C LEU A 794 -14.57 -10.55 4.78
N PRO A 795 -13.32 -10.33 5.21
CA PRO A 795 -12.99 -9.27 6.14
C PRO A 795 -13.12 -7.90 5.47
N PRO A 796 -13.38 -6.82 6.24
CA PRO A 796 -13.46 -5.47 5.69
C PRO A 796 -12.09 -4.91 5.31
N CYS A 797 -12.10 -3.96 4.38
CA CYS A 797 -10.95 -3.11 4.03
C CYS A 797 -11.38 -1.64 3.96
N THR A 798 -10.43 -0.71 4.17
CA THR A 798 -10.67 0.74 4.18
C THR A 798 -9.41 1.50 3.74
N ASN A 799 -9.51 2.77 3.35
CA ASN A 799 -8.36 3.66 3.15
C ASN A 799 -7.69 4.14 4.45
N ARG A 800 -8.19 3.73 5.63
CA ARG A 800 -7.68 4.15 6.93
C ARG A 800 -6.36 3.44 7.23
N LYS A 801 -5.27 4.18 7.45
CA LYS A 801 -3.94 3.60 7.63
C LYS A 801 -3.88 2.81 8.93
N GLY A 802 -3.52 1.52 8.85
CA GLY A 802 -3.61 0.59 9.99
C GLY A 802 -4.93 -0.19 10.05
N SER A 803 -5.77 -0.07 9.02
CA SER A 803 -6.65 -1.18 8.66
C SER A 803 -5.82 -2.43 8.36
N THR A 804 -6.46 -3.58 8.45
CA THR A 804 -5.96 -4.83 7.89
C THR A 804 -5.53 -4.63 6.44
N SER A 805 -4.34 -5.11 6.06
CA SER A 805 -4.05 -5.29 4.64
C SER A 805 -5.03 -6.31 4.08
N CYS A 806 -5.27 -6.27 2.77
CA CYS A 806 -6.31 -7.10 2.21
C CYS A 806 -5.74 -8.47 1.81
N PRO A 807 -6.27 -9.59 2.32
CA PRO A 807 -5.99 -10.94 1.80
C PRO A 807 -6.63 -11.11 0.42
N GLY A 808 -5.97 -10.57 -0.61
CA GLY A 808 -6.51 -10.36 -1.95
C GLY A 808 -6.80 -8.87 -2.22
N THR A 809 -7.70 -8.55 -3.14
CA THR A 809 -7.99 -7.15 -3.51
C THR A 809 -9.13 -6.56 -2.68
N CYS A 810 -8.97 -5.30 -2.29
CA CYS A 810 -10.02 -4.54 -1.61
C CYS A 810 -11.07 -4.07 -2.63
N ASN A 811 -12.24 -4.68 -2.63
CA ASN A 811 -13.36 -4.21 -3.42
C ASN A 811 -14.11 -3.13 -2.63
N ILE A 812 -14.05 -1.87 -3.08
CA ILE A 812 -14.64 -0.72 -2.39
C ILE A 812 -16.14 -0.68 -2.64
N LEU A 813 -16.95 -0.76 -1.57
CA LEU A 813 -18.42 -0.90 -1.69
C LEU A 813 -19.20 0.33 -1.20
N GLN A 814 -18.55 1.25 -0.48
CA GLN A 814 -19.17 2.45 0.09
C GLN A 814 -18.13 3.56 0.37
N THR A 815 -18.48 4.81 0.09
CA THR A 815 -17.87 6.01 0.70
C THR A 815 -18.65 6.49 1.92
N GLN A 816 -17.97 7.16 2.85
CA GLN A 816 -18.51 7.66 4.10
C GLN A 816 -18.12 9.13 4.30
N GLU A 817 -19.05 10.05 4.05
CA GLU A 817 -18.94 11.44 4.52
C GLU A 817 -18.81 11.44 6.05
N ASN A 818 -17.66 11.85 6.59
CA ASN A 818 -17.45 11.95 8.03
C ASN A 818 -17.51 13.41 8.48
N LYS A 819 -18.54 13.73 9.27
CA LYS A 819 -18.67 15.02 9.94
C LYS A 819 -18.03 14.88 11.31
N VAL A 820 -17.03 15.72 11.60
CA VAL A 820 -16.35 15.74 12.91
C VAL A 820 -17.41 16.00 14.00
N GLY A 821 -17.68 14.99 14.83
CA GLY A 821 -18.83 14.95 15.74
C GLY A 821 -18.77 15.91 16.94
N LEU A 822 -17.82 16.85 16.96
CA LEU A 822 -17.31 17.49 18.17
C LEU A 822 -17.59 19.00 18.22
N GLY A 823 -18.86 19.39 18.03
CA GLY A 823 -19.45 20.64 18.56
C GLY A 823 -18.87 22.00 18.13
N GLN A 824 -17.81 22.05 17.32
CA GLN A 824 -17.15 23.28 16.85
C GLN A 824 -17.40 23.51 15.36
N GLY A 825 -17.96 24.67 15.02
CA GLY A 825 -18.42 24.98 13.65
C GLY A 825 -17.34 25.38 12.64
N HIS A 826 -16.10 24.88 12.79
CA HIS A 826 -14.94 25.31 11.98
C HIS A 826 -14.13 24.18 11.34
N THR A 827 -14.20 22.95 11.87
CA THR A 827 -13.41 21.81 11.36
C THR A 827 -14.30 20.89 10.52
N SER A 828 -14.14 20.94 9.21
CA SER A 828 -14.69 19.95 8.28
C SER A 828 -13.54 19.12 7.74
N TYR A 829 -13.65 17.80 7.78
CA TYR A 829 -12.74 16.88 7.11
C TYR A 829 -13.33 16.61 5.71
N SER A 830 -12.59 16.94 4.65
CA SER A 830 -13.06 16.84 3.25
C SER A 830 -13.00 15.42 2.69
N GLU A 831 -12.05 14.61 3.15
CA GLU A 831 -11.74 13.35 2.48
C GLU A 831 -12.80 12.28 2.66
N ASN A 832 -13.09 11.58 1.58
CA ASN A 832 -14.00 10.45 1.58
C ASN A 832 -13.30 9.23 2.20
N LEU A 833 -13.64 8.90 3.45
CA LEU A 833 -13.29 7.57 3.99
C LEU A 833 -14.09 6.52 3.22
N TYR A 834 -13.48 5.39 2.87
CA TYR A 834 -14.19 4.28 2.22
C TYR A 834 -14.16 3.00 3.03
N SER A 835 -15.12 2.12 2.73
CA SER A 835 -15.20 0.77 3.26
C SER A 835 -15.57 -0.22 2.17
N GLY A 836 -14.86 -1.33 2.13
CA GLY A 836 -15.02 -2.43 1.19
C GLY A 836 -14.94 -3.79 1.88
N LEU A 837 -14.86 -4.85 1.07
CA LEU A 837 -14.59 -6.21 1.52
C LEU A 837 -13.39 -6.77 0.75
N CYS A 838 -12.64 -7.66 1.40
CA CYS A 838 -11.51 -8.35 0.79
C CYS A 838 -11.95 -9.58 0.02
N TYR A 839 -11.63 -9.60 -1.27
CA TYR A 839 -11.97 -10.70 -2.16
C TYR A 839 -10.74 -11.61 -2.37
N PRO A 840 -10.82 -12.90 -2.02
CA PRO A 840 -9.74 -13.84 -2.27
C PRO A 840 -9.64 -14.13 -3.77
N ALA A 841 -8.44 -14.12 -4.33
CA ALA A 841 -8.20 -14.60 -5.69
C ALA A 841 -8.13 -16.14 -5.72
N VAL A 842 -7.33 -16.71 -4.81
CA VAL A 842 -7.12 -18.15 -4.68
C VAL A 842 -8.09 -18.79 -3.68
N GLY A 843 -8.66 -19.94 -4.05
CA GLY A 843 -9.43 -20.78 -3.13
C GLY A 843 -8.50 -21.62 -2.24
N THR A 844 -8.91 -21.90 -1.01
CA THR A 844 -8.14 -22.69 -0.02
C THR A 844 -9.01 -23.83 0.55
N LYS A 845 -8.46 -24.73 1.39
CA LYS A 845 -9.26 -25.66 2.22
C LYS A 845 -10.20 -24.89 3.14
N LYS A 846 -9.75 -23.74 3.67
CA LYS A 846 -10.60 -22.84 4.48
C LYS A 846 -11.80 -22.34 3.65
N LEU A 847 -11.65 -22.18 2.32
CA LEU A 847 -12.69 -21.84 1.34
C LEU A 847 -13.33 -23.08 0.65
N GLY A 848 -13.16 -24.27 1.23
CA GLY A 848 -13.85 -25.48 0.82
C GLY A 848 -13.25 -26.21 -0.38
N CYS A 849 -12.08 -25.82 -0.89
CA CYS A 849 -11.31 -26.63 -1.82
C CYS A 849 -10.77 -27.88 -1.11
N GLN A 850 -10.44 -28.94 -1.86
CA GLN A 850 -9.81 -30.14 -1.30
C GLN A 850 -8.40 -29.85 -0.77
N LYS A 851 -7.76 -28.80 -1.30
CA LYS A 851 -6.38 -28.41 -0.99
C LYS A 851 -6.23 -26.92 -0.74
N ASN A 852 -5.14 -26.56 -0.07
CA ASN A 852 -4.68 -25.19 0.04
C ASN A 852 -3.74 -24.96 -1.15
N PRO A 853 -3.70 -23.77 -1.74
CA PRO A 853 -2.49 -23.31 -2.39
C PRO A 853 -1.45 -23.23 -1.26
N LEU A 854 -0.27 -23.77 -1.50
CA LEU A 854 0.86 -23.53 -0.60
C LEU A 854 1.45 -22.18 -0.97
#